data_AF-A0A956SQI9-F1
#
_entry.id   AF-A0A956SQI9-F1
#
_cell.length_a   1.000
_cell.length_b   1.000
_cell.length_c   1.000
_cell.angle_alpha   90.00
_cell.angle_beta   90.00
_cell.angle_gamma   90.00
#
_symmetry.space_group_name_H-M   'P 1'
#
loop_
_entity.id
_entity.type
_entity.pdbx_description
1 polymer ?
#
loop_
_entity_poly.entity_id
_entity_poly.type
_entity_poly.pdbx_seq_one_letter_code
_entity_poly.pdbx_strand_id
1 'polypeptide(L)'
;MRTLGVAALAIAALAGHAGAARAQAPAERVALTRLRDSISFSHDTTAILRLERVMIERARAERDDPMHHLRLGLIALRLSELRPGMPHLDDALGEFEWAAELRPEWPWPWYGIGLAESRGTDRAAGFAGGLYTMLGLDRDRLAGSAFVRALEVDPTFANGLLEFARIALAQRIDAPVQPALEALRRATASPVGWDPALLLARGRLERLGGDPDSAVLAFRRAQLLGRDNGLAWLELARTIPLTGPISGDSGLLRRQQTWHAYRTGLRLADASVLAGYRRDLEPITDPGVLAQFERLSDSARVDWLERFWTDRDALELREPGARIAEHYRRWNLAVQSFRLPPFRRRYRWGIEVYLSGDTEFDDRGVVLLRHGEPTVRIEWPKARQAVRLNPLTKSYGSESWRYDRPDGTMTLHFIAREDPQDYRLVPTPAELDVAGDQLALRAHELPGLARMLRAGDASIGWVSEDVRRNGLASMAIATRSDSWERGYRDVLSGRAQWLAAGVRDGKPLVHIVYAIDADAVRARGSADSTGQVPARIRASFFDRNGRAVATLDTVQYLGVPSDRARLVAARAEVPVAPGALRVRVGVELDPELGMVFPVDSLIAPRPDAPRLQVSAVLLGQAGRSLPWSVTRADTAWLDAGGVYAAGDTLTVYTEAYGVPAGEGAT
;
A
#
# COMPACT_ATOMS: atom_id res chain seq x y z
N MET A 1 29.66 39.80 -70.00
CA MET A 1 29.05 40.44 -68.79
C MET A 1 29.06 39.36 -67.71
N ARG A 2 29.96 39.39 -66.73
CA ARG A 2 29.99 40.21 -65.51
C ARG A 2 28.87 39.85 -64.51
N THR A 3 29.32 39.39 -63.34
CA THR A 3 28.70 39.45 -62.00
C THR A 3 27.29 38.88 -61.82
N LEU A 4 27.21 37.69 -61.18
CA LEU A 4 26.21 37.35 -60.14
C LEU A 4 26.61 36.05 -59.39
N GLY A 5 27.82 36.03 -58.84
CA GLY A 5 28.26 35.04 -57.86
C GLY A 5 28.82 35.77 -56.65
N VAL A 6 28.46 35.32 -55.43
CA VAL A 6 28.91 35.68 -54.05
C VAL A 6 27.75 35.78 -53.04
N ALA A 7 26.52 36.08 -53.47
CA ALA A 7 25.39 36.32 -52.55
C ALA A 7 24.88 35.10 -51.74
N ALA A 8 25.33 33.88 -52.04
CA ALA A 8 24.79 32.64 -51.46
C ALA A 8 25.53 32.11 -50.21
N LEU A 9 26.66 32.71 -49.80
CA LEU A 9 27.47 32.22 -48.65
C LEU A 9 27.49 33.14 -47.42
N ALA A 10 26.86 34.32 -47.48
CA ALA A 10 26.90 35.30 -46.38
C ALA A 10 25.73 35.20 -45.37
N ILE A 11 24.63 34.53 -45.73
CA ILE A 11 23.43 34.44 -44.87
C ILE A 11 23.44 33.20 -43.97
N ALA A 12 24.10 32.11 -44.38
CA ALA A 12 24.25 30.90 -43.57
C ALA A 12 25.23 31.05 -42.38
N ALA A 13 26.10 32.07 -42.38
CA ALA A 13 27.09 32.28 -41.33
C ALA A 13 26.60 33.18 -40.17
N LEU A 14 25.51 33.93 -40.35
CA LEU A 14 24.99 34.88 -39.35
C LEU A 14 23.75 34.38 -38.57
N ALA A 15 23.14 33.25 -38.98
CA ALA A 15 22.08 32.59 -38.22
C ALA A 15 22.62 31.67 -37.10
N GLY A 16 23.94 31.46 -37.00
CA GLY A 16 24.54 30.45 -36.12
C GLY A 16 24.95 30.90 -34.71
N HIS A 17 24.94 32.20 -34.38
CA HIS A 17 25.61 32.72 -33.17
C HIS A 17 24.80 33.71 -32.32
N ALA A 18 23.50 33.92 -32.59
CA ALA A 18 22.67 34.91 -31.90
C ALA A 18 21.76 34.36 -30.77
N GLY A 19 21.83 33.06 -30.45
CA GLY A 19 20.94 32.41 -29.47
C GLY A 19 21.60 31.88 -28.18
N ALA A 20 22.92 31.66 -28.16
CA ALA A 20 23.58 30.92 -27.08
C ALA A 20 24.08 31.79 -25.90
N ALA A 21 23.98 33.12 -26.00
CA ALA A 21 24.66 34.06 -25.09
C ALA A 21 23.75 34.71 -24.02
N ARG A 22 22.64 34.04 -23.63
CA ARG A 22 21.71 34.57 -22.61
C ARG A 22 21.41 33.63 -21.44
N ALA A 23 21.60 32.32 -21.56
CA ALA A 23 21.44 31.43 -20.40
C ALA A 23 22.56 31.65 -19.37
N GLN A 24 22.23 31.56 -18.08
CA GLN A 24 23.20 31.58 -16.98
C GLN A 24 24.30 30.53 -17.21
N ALA A 25 25.56 30.90 -17.06
CA ALA A 25 26.67 30.06 -17.48
C ALA A 25 26.79 28.79 -16.61
N PRO A 26 27.16 27.62 -17.18
CA PRO A 26 27.27 26.37 -16.40
C PRO A 26 28.18 26.48 -15.18
N ALA A 27 29.28 27.23 -15.27
CA ALA A 27 30.20 27.48 -14.16
C ALA A 27 29.56 28.25 -12.99
N GLU A 28 28.70 29.23 -13.28
CA GLU A 28 27.96 30.01 -12.27
C GLU A 28 26.97 29.12 -11.51
N ARG A 29 26.24 28.27 -12.24
CA ARG A 29 25.30 27.31 -11.66
C ARG A 29 26.01 26.29 -10.77
N VAL A 30 27.18 25.82 -11.19
CA VAL A 30 28.03 24.91 -10.40
C VAL A 30 28.55 25.62 -9.15
N ALA A 31 28.92 26.91 -9.22
CA ALA A 31 29.35 27.68 -8.06
C ALA A 31 28.21 27.85 -7.02
N LEU A 32 26.99 28.16 -7.47
CA LEU A 32 25.81 28.26 -6.60
C LEU A 32 25.42 26.90 -5.98
N THR A 33 25.47 25.82 -6.76
CA THR A 33 25.24 24.45 -6.28
C THR A 33 26.26 24.09 -5.19
N ARG A 34 27.56 24.32 -5.44
CA ARG A 34 28.63 24.07 -4.45
C ARG A 34 28.46 24.91 -3.18
N LEU A 35 28.05 26.17 -3.29
CA LEU A 35 27.76 27.00 -2.12
C LEU A 35 26.63 26.39 -1.29
N ARG A 36 25.46 26.14 -1.90
CA ARG A 36 24.29 25.52 -1.26
C ARG A 36 24.67 24.21 -0.56
N ASP A 37 25.38 23.34 -1.24
CA ASP A 37 25.76 22.01 -0.73
C ASP A 37 26.85 22.09 0.36
N SER A 38 27.65 23.16 0.39
CA SER A 38 28.63 23.41 1.47
C SER A 38 27.99 23.93 2.76
N ILE A 39 26.89 24.68 2.68
CA ILE A 39 26.21 25.26 3.84
C ILE A 39 25.08 24.37 4.39
N SER A 40 24.55 23.45 3.59
CA SER A 40 23.41 22.58 3.94
C SER A 40 23.70 21.60 5.10
N PHE A 41 24.96 21.20 5.31
CA PHE A 41 25.37 20.33 6.42
C PHE A 41 25.87 21.10 7.65
N SER A 42 26.12 22.42 7.53
CA SER A 42 26.57 23.23 8.65
C SER A 42 25.41 23.52 9.61
N HIS A 43 25.68 23.32 10.90
CA HIS A 43 24.80 23.70 12.01
C HIS A 43 25.40 24.86 12.83
N ASP A 44 26.60 25.36 12.45
CA ASP A 44 27.21 26.53 13.09
C ASP A 44 26.63 27.82 12.50
N THR A 45 25.56 28.30 13.16
CA THR A 45 24.92 29.58 12.85
C THR A 45 25.88 30.77 12.94
N THR A 46 26.94 30.72 13.77
CA THR A 46 27.93 31.80 13.89
C THR A 46 28.92 31.84 12.72
N ALA A 47 29.26 30.69 12.13
CA ALA A 47 29.99 30.67 10.86
C ALA A 47 29.15 31.25 9.72
N ILE A 48 27.88 30.84 9.61
CA ILE A 48 26.99 31.29 8.52
C ILE A 48 26.66 32.78 8.64
N LEU A 49 26.44 33.31 9.86
CA LEU A 49 26.27 34.75 10.10
C LEU A 49 27.51 35.59 9.74
N ARG A 50 28.72 35.04 9.89
CA ARG A 50 29.94 35.74 9.44
C ARG A 50 30.03 35.76 7.92
N LEU A 51 29.69 34.64 7.26
CA LEU A 51 29.60 34.54 5.81
C LEU A 51 28.58 35.54 5.24
N GLU A 52 27.40 35.64 5.85
CA GLU A 52 26.35 36.60 5.51
C GLU A 52 26.86 38.05 5.56
N ARG A 53 27.49 38.48 6.66
CA ARG A 53 28.02 39.85 6.79
C ARG A 53 29.03 40.20 5.69
N VAL A 54 29.97 39.30 5.41
CA VAL A 54 30.97 39.49 4.34
C VAL A 54 30.29 39.62 2.97
N MET A 55 29.22 38.86 2.72
CA MET A 55 28.45 38.96 1.49
C MET A 55 27.62 40.24 1.40
N ILE A 56 27.03 40.72 2.50
CA ILE A 56 26.31 42.01 2.56
C ILE A 56 27.27 43.19 2.30
N GLU A 57 28.46 43.20 2.91
CA GLU A 57 29.46 44.24 2.68
C GLU A 57 29.88 44.29 1.20
N ARG A 58 29.98 43.14 0.55
CA ARG A 58 30.30 43.05 -0.88
C ARG A 58 29.13 43.44 -1.79
N ALA A 59 27.91 43.00 -1.50
CA ALA A 59 26.71 43.36 -2.24
C ALA A 59 26.42 44.88 -2.21
N ARG A 60 26.84 45.59 -1.14
CA ARG A 60 26.79 47.06 -1.07
C ARG A 60 27.73 47.76 -2.06
N ALA A 61 28.84 47.12 -2.45
CA ALA A 61 29.78 47.65 -3.44
C ALA A 61 29.43 47.20 -4.87
N GLU A 62 28.88 45.99 -5.02
CA GLU A 62 28.59 45.32 -6.30
C GLU A 62 27.07 45.08 -6.48
N ARG A 63 26.23 46.11 -6.24
CA ARG A 63 24.75 46.02 -6.17
C ARG A 63 24.05 45.54 -7.46
N ASP A 64 24.71 45.67 -8.61
CA ASP A 64 24.18 45.24 -9.89
C ASP A 64 24.69 43.84 -10.30
N ASP A 65 25.44 43.14 -9.44
CA ASP A 65 25.87 41.75 -9.68
C ASP A 65 24.82 40.74 -9.17
N PRO A 66 24.01 40.12 -10.06
CA PRO A 66 23.01 39.12 -9.69
C PRO A 66 23.62 37.90 -8.99
N MET A 67 24.91 37.61 -9.19
CA MET A 67 25.59 36.49 -8.53
C MET A 67 25.88 36.75 -7.06
N HIS A 68 26.00 38.01 -6.62
CA HIS A 68 26.10 38.33 -5.20
C HIS A 68 24.76 38.14 -4.50
N HIS A 69 23.69 38.64 -5.09
CA HIS A 69 22.32 38.46 -4.60
C HIS A 69 21.91 36.97 -4.51
N LEU A 70 22.19 36.17 -5.55
CA LEU A 70 21.92 34.72 -5.52
C LEU A 70 22.70 33.97 -4.42
N ARG A 71 23.93 34.38 -4.11
CA ARG A 71 24.71 33.78 -3.01
C ARG A 71 24.18 34.23 -1.66
N LEU A 72 23.85 35.51 -1.50
CA LEU A 72 23.32 36.06 -0.25
C LEU A 72 21.95 35.45 0.09
N GLY A 73 21.04 35.35 -0.88
CA GLY A 73 19.76 34.68 -0.73
C GLY A 73 19.88 33.21 -0.29
N LEU A 74 20.84 32.45 -0.82
CA LEU A 74 21.11 31.07 -0.37
C LEU A 74 21.60 30.98 1.09
N ILE A 75 22.35 31.98 1.54
CA ILE A 75 22.87 32.05 2.91
C ILE A 75 21.74 32.43 3.88
N ALA A 76 20.94 33.45 3.55
CA ALA A 76 19.77 33.86 4.32
C ALA A 76 18.73 32.72 4.41
N LEU A 77 18.49 32.01 3.30
CA LEU A 77 17.62 30.82 3.27
C LEU A 77 18.11 29.71 4.21
N ARG A 78 19.43 29.49 4.32
CA ARG A 78 19.98 28.52 5.27
C ARG A 78 19.90 29.02 6.72
N LEU A 79 20.00 30.33 6.94
CA LEU A 79 19.83 30.93 8.27
C LEU A 79 18.38 30.86 8.76
N SER A 80 17.38 30.95 7.87
CA SER A 80 15.97 30.76 8.24
C SER A 80 15.64 29.30 8.56
N GLU A 81 16.23 28.32 7.85
CA GLU A 81 16.15 26.89 8.21
C GLU A 81 16.72 26.61 9.62
N LEU A 82 17.84 27.23 9.98
CA LEU A 82 18.51 27.04 11.27
C LEU A 82 17.90 27.87 12.42
N ARG A 83 17.21 28.96 12.11
CA ARG A 83 16.54 29.83 13.09
C ARG A 83 15.13 30.24 12.61
N PRO A 84 14.14 29.35 12.75
CA PRO A 84 12.75 29.67 12.48
C PRO A 84 12.29 30.88 13.31
N GLY A 85 11.57 31.82 12.66
CA GLY A 85 11.04 33.03 13.30
C GLY A 85 11.94 34.28 13.26
N MET A 86 13.10 34.22 12.60
CA MET A 86 13.90 35.40 12.23
C MET A 86 13.57 35.88 10.79
N PRO A 87 13.76 37.16 10.44
CA PRO A 87 13.38 37.73 9.14
C PRO A 87 14.19 37.21 7.92
N HIS A 88 15.21 36.37 8.15
CA HIS A 88 16.09 35.80 7.12
C HIS A 88 15.38 35.13 5.93
N LEU A 89 14.11 34.71 6.07
CA LEU A 89 13.36 34.14 4.94
C LEU A 89 12.85 35.23 3.98
N ASP A 90 12.37 36.36 4.51
CA ASP A 90 11.93 37.50 3.69
C ASP A 90 13.15 38.20 3.07
N ASP A 91 14.27 38.28 3.81
CA ASP A 91 15.58 38.71 3.26
C ASP A 91 16.00 37.80 2.09
N ALA A 92 15.93 36.47 2.24
CA ALA A 92 16.25 35.53 1.17
C ALA A 92 15.36 35.71 -0.06
N LEU A 93 14.05 35.88 0.15
CA LEU A 93 13.09 36.12 -0.92
C LEU A 93 13.42 37.40 -1.70
N GLY A 94 13.65 38.52 -1.00
CA GLY A 94 13.98 39.80 -1.63
C GLY A 94 15.29 39.76 -2.43
N GLU A 95 16.31 39.06 -1.94
CA GLU A 95 17.57 38.85 -2.67
C GLU A 95 17.37 38.03 -3.96
N PHE A 96 16.48 37.02 -3.95
CA PHE A 96 16.13 36.26 -5.15
C PHE A 96 15.22 37.02 -6.12
N GLU A 97 14.28 37.84 -5.63
CA GLU A 97 13.47 38.76 -6.43
C GLU A 97 14.36 39.79 -7.15
N TRP A 98 15.29 40.43 -6.44
CA TRP A 98 16.24 41.39 -7.03
C TRP A 98 17.14 40.74 -8.10
N ALA A 99 17.62 39.52 -7.85
CA ALA A 99 18.36 38.76 -8.87
C ALA A 99 17.50 38.41 -10.10
N ALA A 100 16.18 38.23 -9.95
CA ALA A 100 15.24 37.97 -11.03
C ALA A 100 14.89 39.24 -11.81
N GLU A 101 14.87 40.42 -11.17
CA GLU A 101 14.76 41.71 -11.85
C GLU A 101 16.01 42.03 -12.67
N LEU A 102 17.20 41.78 -12.12
CA LEU A 102 18.48 41.98 -12.82
C LEU A 102 18.64 41.01 -14.00
N ARG A 103 18.29 39.72 -13.84
CA ARG A 103 18.45 38.66 -14.85
C ARG A 103 17.20 37.77 -14.93
N PRO A 104 16.10 38.24 -15.54
CA PRO A 104 14.86 37.47 -15.66
C PRO A 104 15.00 36.20 -16.52
N GLU A 105 16.07 36.11 -17.32
CA GLU A 105 16.45 34.97 -18.14
C GLU A 105 17.42 33.98 -17.46
N TRP A 106 17.63 34.09 -16.14
CA TRP A 106 18.37 33.11 -15.35
C TRP A 106 17.44 32.16 -14.58
N PRO A 107 17.73 30.85 -14.51
CA PRO A 107 16.88 29.90 -13.79
C PRO A 107 17.07 29.94 -12.26
N TRP A 108 18.27 30.29 -11.76
CA TRP A 108 18.54 30.31 -10.32
C TRP A 108 17.73 31.33 -9.49
N PRO A 109 17.46 32.57 -9.95
CA PRO A 109 16.60 33.50 -9.22
C PRO A 109 15.20 32.93 -8.97
N TRP A 110 14.54 32.47 -10.04
CA TRP A 110 13.21 31.85 -9.97
C TRP A 110 13.19 30.57 -9.10
N TYR A 111 14.25 29.76 -9.17
CA TYR A 111 14.44 28.62 -8.28
C TYR A 111 14.60 29.03 -6.80
N GLY A 112 15.34 30.10 -6.53
CA GLY A 112 15.54 30.67 -5.19
C GLY A 112 14.23 31.17 -4.59
N ILE A 113 13.43 31.92 -5.35
CA ILE A 113 12.08 32.36 -4.97
C ILE A 113 11.22 31.13 -4.60
N GLY A 114 11.19 30.10 -5.46
CA GLY A 114 10.43 28.88 -5.17
C GLY A 114 10.89 28.13 -3.92
N LEU A 115 12.21 28.11 -3.67
CA LEU A 115 12.79 27.55 -2.45
C LEU A 115 12.42 28.35 -1.19
N ALA A 116 12.37 29.67 -1.27
CA ALA A 116 11.97 30.53 -0.14
C ALA A 116 10.47 30.39 0.16
N GLU A 117 9.62 30.51 -0.86
CA GLU A 117 8.16 30.37 -0.75
C GLU A 117 7.76 29.01 -0.13
N SER A 118 8.35 27.90 -0.60
CA SER A 118 8.06 26.55 -0.09
C SER A 118 8.55 26.27 1.34
N ARG A 119 9.22 27.23 2.00
CA ARG A 119 9.66 27.14 3.41
C ARG A 119 8.93 28.13 4.33
N GLY A 120 8.11 29.02 3.80
CA GLY A 120 7.38 30.00 4.59
C GLY A 120 6.22 29.36 5.38
N THR A 121 6.23 29.51 6.70
CA THR A 121 5.13 29.02 7.56
C THR A 121 4.07 30.07 7.88
N ASP A 122 4.32 31.34 7.53
CA ASP A 122 3.42 32.48 7.75
C ASP A 122 3.47 33.49 6.59
N ARG A 123 2.53 34.44 6.59
CA ARG A 123 2.26 35.41 5.52
C ARG A 123 3.49 36.26 5.16
N ALA A 124 3.90 36.24 3.88
CA ALA A 124 5.03 37.02 3.38
C ALA A 124 4.76 38.54 3.39
N ALA A 125 5.79 39.32 3.69
CA ALA A 125 5.82 40.76 3.39
C ALA A 125 6.67 41.01 2.13
N GLY A 126 6.08 41.59 1.09
CA GLY A 126 6.74 41.88 -0.19
C GLY A 126 5.75 42.44 -1.21
N PHE A 127 6.21 43.06 -2.30
CA PHE A 127 5.31 43.71 -3.27
C PHE A 127 4.48 42.70 -4.08
N ALA A 128 5.13 41.64 -4.59
CA ALA A 128 4.44 40.53 -5.24
C ALA A 128 3.65 39.67 -4.25
N GLY A 129 4.29 39.26 -3.14
CA GLY A 129 3.64 38.48 -2.08
C GLY A 129 2.37 39.15 -1.52
N GLY A 130 2.40 40.47 -1.30
CA GLY A 130 1.23 41.24 -0.86
C GLY A 130 0.10 41.25 -1.87
N LEU A 131 0.40 41.42 -3.16
CA LEU A 131 -0.61 41.43 -4.24
C LEU A 131 -1.25 40.04 -4.43
N TYR A 132 -0.46 38.97 -4.41
CA TYR A 132 -0.98 37.60 -4.56
C TYR A 132 -1.72 37.10 -3.30
N THR A 133 -1.30 37.54 -2.11
CA THR A 133 -2.06 37.32 -0.85
C THR A 133 -3.40 38.06 -0.89
N MET A 134 -3.46 39.27 -1.47
CA MET A 134 -4.71 40.01 -1.72
C MET A 134 -5.66 39.27 -2.68
N LEU A 135 -5.11 38.47 -3.60
CA LEU A 135 -5.85 37.62 -4.54
C LEU A 135 -6.16 36.22 -3.98
N GLY A 136 -5.80 35.93 -2.73
CA GLY A 136 -6.12 34.67 -2.06
C GLY A 136 -5.33 33.44 -2.56
N LEU A 137 -4.12 33.64 -3.12
CA LEU A 137 -3.25 32.53 -3.50
C LEU A 137 -2.36 32.09 -2.32
N ASP A 138 -2.25 30.79 -2.10
CA ASP A 138 -1.36 30.20 -1.07
C ASP A 138 0.12 30.20 -1.52
N ARG A 139 1.06 30.19 -0.57
CA ARG A 139 2.52 30.22 -0.83
C ARG A 139 2.98 29.02 -1.66
N ASP A 140 2.36 27.86 -1.49
CA ASP A 140 2.61 26.67 -2.31
C ASP A 140 2.38 26.90 -3.81
N ARG A 141 1.39 27.74 -4.16
CA ARG A 141 1.10 28.12 -5.54
C ARG A 141 2.11 29.14 -6.09
N LEU A 142 2.65 30.00 -5.22
CA LEU A 142 3.75 30.92 -5.56
C LEU A 142 5.08 30.17 -5.75
N ALA A 143 5.36 29.19 -4.88
CA ALA A 143 6.49 28.30 -5.05
C ALA A 143 6.38 27.55 -6.39
N GLY A 144 5.22 26.95 -6.67
CA GLY A 144 4.95 26.27 -7.93
C GLY A 144 5.13 27.14 -9.17
N SER A 145 4.62 28.38 -9.17
CA SER A 145 4.78 29.30 -10.32
C SER A 145 6.24 29.74 -10.51
N ALA A 146 6.97 29.99 -9.42
CA ALA A 146 8.40 30.33 -9.48
C ALA A 146 9.24 29.16 -10.04
N PHE A 147 8.98 27.91 -9.61
CA PHE A 147 9.65 26.75 -10.22
C PHE A 147 9.28 26.56 -11.69
N VAL A 148 8.00 26.73 -12.08
CA VAL A 148 7.60 26.72 -13.50
C VAL A 148 8.39 27.78 -14.28
N ARG A 149 8.53 28.99 -13.74
CA ARG A 149 9.29 30.06 -14.41
C ARG A 149 10.78 29.74 -14.59
N ALA A 150 11.41 29.10 -13.60
CA ALA A 150 12.78 28.62 -13.73
C ALA A 150 12.94 27.62 -14.90
N LEU A 151 11.90 26.83 -15.18
CA LEU A 151 11.87 25.78 -16.21
C LEU A 151 11.43 26.30 -17.59
N GLU A 152 10.64 27.38 -17.66
CA GLU A 152 10.42 28.14 -18.90
C GLU A 152 11.72 28.79 -19.38
N VAL A 153 12.52 29.29 -18.45
CA VAL A 153 13.81 29.93 -18.71
C VAL A 153 14.91 28.93 -19.05
N ASP A 154 14.98 27.79 -18.34
CA ASP A 154 15.87 26.69 -18.69
C ASP A 154 15.21 25.31 -18.43
N PRO A 155 14.68 24.64 -19.47
CA PRO A 155 14.08 23.31 -19.35
C PRO A 155 15.03 22.19 -18.90
N THR A 156 16.33 22.43 -18.85
CA THR A 156 17.36 21.46 -18.41
C THR A 156 17.82 21.68 -16.96
N PHE A 157 17.22 22.64 -16.25
CA PHE A 157 17.61 22.98 -14.88
C PHE A 157 17.18 21.92 -13.85
N ALA A 158 17.97 20.86 -13.74
CA ALA A 158 17.69 19.66 -12.95
C ALA A 158 17.31 19.93 -11.49
N ASN A 159 17.98 20.86 -10.80
CA ASN A 159 17.65 21.24 -9.42
C ASN A 159 16.20 21.75 -9.29
N GLY A 160 15.74 22.58 -10.24
CA GLY A 160 14.36 23.09 -10.26
C GLY A 160 13.34 22.01 -10.62
N LEU A 161 13.66 21.12 -11.55
CA LEU A 161 12.82 19.96 -11.88
C LEU A 161 12.62 19.04 -10.68
N LEU A 162 13.68 18.74 -9.92
CA LEU A 162 13.63 17.85 -8.76
C LEU A 162 12.82 18.46 -7.60
N GLU A 163 13.00 19.75 -7.31
CA GLU A 163 12.23 20.42 -6.26
C GLU A 163 10.75 20.59 -6.64
N PHE A 164 10.47 20.96 -7.89
CA PHE A 164 9.09 21.05 -8.36
C PHE A 164 8.38 19.69 -8.31
N ALA A 165 9.10 18.62 -8.68
CA ALA A 165 8.60 17.27 -8.55
C ALA A 165 8.43 16.83 -7.08
N ARG A 166 9.33 17.22 -6.18
CA ARG A 166 9.21 16.97 -4.73
C ARG A 166 7.93 17.61 -4.18
N ILE A 167 7.63 18.85 -4.56
CA ILE A 167 6.42 19.57 -4.15
C ILE A 167 5.17 18.91 -4.73
N ALA A 168 5.15 18.63 -6.04
CA ALA A 168 4.06 17.90 -6.69
C ALA A 168 3.85 16.46 -6.16
N LEU A 169 4.88 15.83 -5.59
CA LEU A 169 4.80 14.55 -4.89
C LEU A 169 4.47 14.69 -3.39
N ALA A 170 4.57 15.88 -2.80
CA ALA A 170 4.25 16.12 -1.39
C ALA A 170 2.82 16.62 -1.18
N GLN A 171 2.32 17.45 -2.11
CA GLN A 171 1.04 18.14 -2.04
C GLN A 171 0.09 17.58 -3.10
N ARG A 172 -1.17 17.33 -2.73
CA ARG A 172 -2.18 16.73 -3.63
C ARG A 172 -3.36 17.66 -3.96
N ILE A 173 -3.66 18.64 -3.11
CA ILE A 173 -4.90 19.43 -3.23
C ILE A 173 -4.79 20.48 -4.36
N ASP A 174 -3.69 21.23 -4.39
CA ASP A 174 -3.51 22.39 -5.28
C ASP A 174 -2.20 22.33 -6.12
N ALA A 175 -1.43 21.25 -6.03
CA ALA A 175 -0.10 21.18 -6.63
C ALA A 175 -0.14 20.85 -8.15
N PRO A 176 0.77 21.42 -8.98
CA PRO A 176 0.71 21.24 -10.42
C PRO A 176 1.39 19.92 -10.87
N VAL A 177 0.80 18.77 -10.50
CA VAL A 177 1.28 17.43 -10.90
C VAL A 177 1.48 17.33 -12.42
N GLN A 178 0.52 17.84 -13.21
CA GLN A 178 0.60 17.78 -14.67
C GLN A 178 1.71 18.71 -15.25
N PRO A 179 1.81 20.01 -14.90
CA PRO A 179 2.95 20.83 -15.32
C PRO A 179 4.33 20.30 -14.91
N ALA A 180 4.47 19.74 -13.69
CA ALA A 180 5.71 19.12 -13.24
C ALA A 180 6.06 17.88 -14.09
N LEU A 181 5.07 17.03 -14.36
CA LEU A 181 5.19 15.85 -15.19
C LEU A 181 5.58 16.21 -16.64
N GLU A 182 4.95 17.22 -17.23
CA GLU A 182 5.28 17.71 -18.57
C GLU A 182 6.71 18.24 -18.67
N ALA A 183 7.16 19.03 -17.68
CA ALA A 183 8.52 19.55 -17.66
C ALA A 183 9.55 18.41 -17.59
N LEU A 184 9.31 17.40 -16.75
CA LEU A 184 10.14 16.19 -16.66
C LEU A 184 10.08 15.33 -17.93
N ARG A 185 8.92 15.21 -18.58
CA ARG A 185 8.77 14.54 -19.88
C ARG A 185 9.61 15.22 -20.96
N ARG A 186 9.61 16.57 -21.02
CA ARG A 186 10.47 17.36 -21.92
C ARG A 186 11.96 17.17 -21.62
N ALA A 187 12.37 17.33 -20.35
CA ALA A 187 13.76 17.19 -19.95
C ALA A 187 14.33 15.79 -20.26
N THR A 188 13.59 14.73 -19.92
CA THR A 188 14.02 13.33 -20.10
C THR A 188 13.76 12.75 -21.50
N ALA A 189 13.34 13.60 -22.47
CA ALA A 189 13.05 13.18 -23.85
C ALA A 189 14.31 12.75 -24.63
N SER A 190 15.48 13.28 -24.28
CA SER A 190 16.76 12.96 -24.92
C SER A 190 17.79 12.41 -23.92
N PRO A 191 18.82 11.66 -24.36
CA PRO A 191 19.88 11.14 -23.48
C PRO A 191 20.64 12.22 -22.68
N VAL A 192 20.66 13.47 -23.15
CA VAL A 192 21.31 14.59 -22.44
C VAL A 192 20.61 14.91 -21.10
N GLY A 193 19.31 14.64 -21.00
CA GLY A 193 18.53 14.79 -19.75
C GLY A 193 18.30 13.49 -19.00
N TRP A 194 19.05 12.42 -19.30
CA TRP A 194 18.96 11.15 -18.57
C TRP A 194 19.80 11.20 -17.29
N ASP A 195 19.34 12.01 -16.34
CA ASP A 195 19.79 11.96 -14.96
C ASP A 195 18.94 10.93 -14.16
N PRO A 196 19.53 10.05 -13.33
CA PRO A 196 18.79 9.05 -12.57
C PRO A 196 17.74 9.65 -11.62
N ALA A 197 18.04 10.76 -10.95
CA ALA A 197 17.10 11.40 -10.03
C ALA A 197 15.92 12.03 -10.80
N LEU A 198 16.16 12.67 -11.95
CA LEU A 198 15.09 13.16 -12.83
C LEU A 198 14.20 12.02 -13.35
N LEU A 199 14.79 10.88 -13.72
CA LEU A 199 14.03 9.71 -14.19
C LEU A 199 13.22 9.06 -13.05
N LEU A 200 13.76 8.99 -11.83
CA LEU A 200 13.03 8.56 -10.62
C LEU A 200 11.88 9.52 -10.28
N ALA A 201 12.13 10.83 -10.31
CA ALA A 201 11.12 11.86 -10.05
C ALA A 201 9.99 11.80 -11.10
N ARG A 202 10.35 11.68 -12.38
CA ARG A 202 9.40 11.44 -13.47
C ARG A 202 8.56 10.20 -13.21
N GLY A 203 9.18 9.04 -13.02
CA GLY A 203 8.43 7.80 -12.86
C GLY A 203 7.44 7.82 -11.69
N ARG A 204 7.79 8.50 -10.59
CA ARG A 204 6.89 8.70 -9.44
C ARG A 204 5.68 9.56 -9.79
N LEU A 205 5.86 10.63 -10.56
CA LEU A 205 4.77 11.49 -11.03
C LEU A 205 3.93 10.85 -12.14
N GLU A 206 4.53 10.10 -13.08
CA GLU A 206 3.81 9.29 -14.07
C GLU A 206 2.88 8.30 -13.34
N ARG A 207 3.40 7.57 -12.34
CA ARG A 207 2.62 6.64 -11.50
C ARG A 207 1.53 7.33 -10.69
N LEU A 208 1.82 8.49 -10.07
CA LEU A 208 0.82 9.27 -9.33
C LEU A 208 -0.31 9.77 -10.25
N GLY A 209 0.06 10.23 -11.45
CA GLY A 209 -0.84 10.71 -12.50
C GLY A 209 -1.60 9.62 -13.26
N GLY A 210 -1.40 8.34 -12.95
CA GLY A 210 -2.16 7.23 -13.53
C GLY A 210 -1.57 6.58 -14.78
N ASP A 211 -0.31 6.86 -15.13
CA ASP A 211 0.41 6.23 -16.26
C ASP A 211 1.55 5.31 -15.74
N PRO A 212 1.24 4.07 -15.33
CA PRO A 212 2.23 3.15 -14.79
C PRO A 212 3.19 2.60 -15.85
N ASP A 213 2.83 2.60 -17.13
CA ASP A 213 3.70 2.12 -18.21
C ASP A 213 4.79 3.15 -18.52
N SER A 214 4.45 4.44 -18.63
CA SER A 214 5.45 5.53 -18.71
C SER A 214 6.34 5.56 -17.46
N ALA A 215 5.78 5.27 -16.28
CA ALA A 215 6.55 5.15 -15.04
C ALA A 215 7.58 4.00 -15.11
N VAL A 216 7.18 2.79 -15.51
CA VAL A 216 8.09 1.65 -15.70
C VAL A 216 9.19 1.96 -16.70
N LEU A 217 8.89 2.66 -17.80
CA LEU A 217 9.91 3.10 -18.76
C LEU A 217 10.93 4.06 -18.15
N ALA A 218 10.49 5.03 -17.35
CA ALA A 218 11.38 5.96 -16.66
C ALA A 218 12.29 5.23 -15.64
N PHE A 219 11.73 4.33 -14.83
CA PHE A 219 12.50 3.57 -13.84
C PHE A 219 13.48 2.57 -14.48
N ARG A 220 13.11 1.90 -15.57
CA ARG A 220 14.03 1.05 -16.35
C ARG A 220 15.19 1.85 -16.95
N ARG A 221 14.98 3.10 -17.37
CA ARG A 221 16.08 3.98 -17.80
C ARG A 221 16.99 4.37 -16.63
N ALA A 222 16.42 4.73 -15.47
CA ALA A 222 17.21 5.04 -14.27
C ALA A 222 18.10 3.85 -13.85
N GLN A 223 17.55 2.63 -13.85
CA GLN A 223 18.25 1.39 -13.55
C GLN A 223 19.52 1.17 -14.40
N LEU A 224 19.49 1.54 -15.69
CA LEU A 224 20.61 1.35 -16.62
C LEU A 224 21.77 2.34 -16.40
N LEU A 225 21.58 3.40 -15.62
CA LEU A 225 22.55 4.48 -15.42
C LEU A 225 23.44 4.29 -14.17
N GLY A 226 23.28 3.16 -13.45
CA GLY A 226 24.21 2.67 -12.44
C GLY A 226 24.16 3.35 -11.07
N ARG A 227 24.01 4.68 -11.00
CA ARG A 227 23.73 5.39 -9.74
C ARG A 227 22.27 5.13 -9.31
N ASP A 228 22.06 4.96 -8.01
CA ASP A 228 20.76 4.74 -7.36
C ASP A 228 19.95 3.53 -7.90
N ASN A 229 20.64 2.54 -8.47
CA ASN A 229 20.06 1.34 -9.08
C ASN A 229 19.09 0.60 -8.14
N GLY A 230 19.45 0.46 -6.85
CA GLY A 230 18.57 -0.16 -5.84
C GLY A 230 17.23 0.56 -5.64
N LEU A 231 17.22 1.90 -5.73
CA LEU A 231 16.01 2.71 -5.62
C LEU A 231 15.14 2.60 -6.88
N ALA A 232 15.74 2.54 -8.07
CA ALA A 232 15.03 2.29 -9.32
C ALA A 232 14.33 0.92 -9.31
N TRP A 233 14.97 -0.12 -8.75
CA TRP A 233 14.36 -1.44 -8.58
C TRP A 233 13.19 -1.44 -7.57
N LEU A 234 13.30 -0.71 -6.46
CA LEU A 234 12.20 -0.56 -5.50
C LEU A 234 10.99 0.16 -6.14
N GLU A 235 11.23 1.23 -6.91
CA GLU A 235 10.15 1.90 -7.65
C GLU A 235 9.56 1.03 -8.77
N LEU A 236 10.35 0.17 -9.43
CA LEU A 236 9.83 -0.84 -10.35
C LEU A 236 8.89 -1.82 -9.63
N ALA A 237 9.29 -2.34 -8.45
CA ALA A 237 8.44 -3.22 -7.65
C ALA A 237 7.10 -2.56 -7.26
N ARG A 238 7.14 -1.27 -6.90
CA ARG A 238 5.94 -0.45 -6.60
C ARG A 238 5.02 -0.21 -7.80
N THR A 239 5.52 -0.37 -9.02
CA THR A 239 4.82 0.11 -10.25
C THR A 239 4.35 -1.03 -11.15
N ILE A 240 5.09 -2.13 -11.25
CA ILE A 240 4.72 -3.30 -12.09
C ILE A 240 3.32 -3.86 -11.79
N PRO A 241 2.82 -3.93 -10.53
CA PRO A 241 1.45 -4.35 -10.23
C PRO A 241 0.33 -3.43 -10.74
N LEU A 242 0.68 -2.24 -11.21
CA LEU A 242 -0.27 -1.23 -11.68
C LEU A 242 -0.51 -1.32 -13.20
N THR A 243 0.40 -1.93 -13.97
CA THR A 243 0.29 -2.08 -15.44
C THR A 243 -0.73 -3.14 -15.89
N GLY A 244 -1.46 -3.78 -14.97
CA GLY A 244 -2.58 -4.67 -15.28
C GLY A 244 -3.01 -5.61 -14.14
N PRO A 245 -4.03 -6.47 -14.34
CA PRO A 245 -4.88 -7.05 -13.29
C PRO A 245 -4.28 -7.98 -12.20
N ILE A 246 -2.97 -8.25 -12.18
CA ILE A 246 -2.23 -9.18 -11.27
C ILE A 246 -2.72 -10.64 -11.12
N SER A 247 -3.92 -11.01 -11.59
CA SER A 247 -4.50 -12.36 -11.61
C SER A 247 -4.39 -13.05 -12.98
N GLY A 248 -4.66 -14.37 -13.02
CA GLY A 248 -4.50 -15.20 -14.23
C GLY A 248 -3.05 -15.27 -14.75
N ASP A 249 -2.88 -15.71 -16.00
CA ASP A 249 -1.57 -15.94 -16.62
C ASP A 249 -0.79 -14.63 -16.85
N SER A 250 -1.47 -13.58 -17.33
CA SER A 250 -0.85 -12.24 -17.42
C SER A 250 -0.45 -11.73 -16.03
N GLY A 251 -1.20 -12.11 -15.00
CA GLY A 251 -0.89 -11.86 -13.60
C GLY A 251 0.38 -12.55 -13.14
N LEU A 252 0.57 -13.83 -13.48
CA LEU A 252 1.76 -14.61 -13.09
C LEU A 252 3.06 -13.91 -13.48
N LEU A 253 3.16 -13.44 -14.73
CA LEU A 253 4.34 -12.70 -15.19
C LEU A 253 4.55 -11.39 -14.41
N ARG A 254 3.49 -10.62 -14.15
CA ARG A 254 3.59 -9.38 -13.33
C ARG A 254 4.01 -9.68 -11.89
N ARG A 255 3.49 -10.73 -11.26
CA ARG A 255 3.89 -11.16 -9.90
C ARG A 255 5.36 -11.56 -9.86
N GLN A 256 5.82 -12.35 -10.82
CA GLN A 256 7.24 -12.74 -10.96
C GLN A 256 8.15 -11.51 -11.19
N GLN A 257 7.77 -10.58 -12.07
CA GLN A 257 8.52 -9.35 -12.32
C GLN A 257 8.55 -8.43 -11.10
N THR A 258 7.44 -8.30 -10.38
CA THR A 258 7.35 -7.56 -9.10
C THR A 258 8.28 -8.15 -8.06
N TRP A 259 8.24 -9.47 -7.89
CA TRP A 259 9.09 -10.19 -6.93
C TRP A 259 10.58 -10.09 -7.29
N HIS A 260 10.91 -10.22 -8.58
CA HIS A 260 12.27 -10.02 -9.07
C HIS A 260 12.77 -8.61 -8.78
N ALA A 261 11.99 -7.57 -9.11
CA ALA A 261 12.36 -6.18 -8.84
C ALA A 261 12.55 -5.92 -7.34
N TYR A 262 11.64 -6.42 -6.52
CA TYR A 262 11.69 -6.25 -5.06
C TYR A 262 12.92 -6.92 -4.44
N ARG A 263 13.29 -8.14 -4.87
CA ARG A 263 14.52 -8.80 -4.38
C ARG A 263 15.79 -8.13 -4.89
N THR A 264 15.81 -7.68 -6.13
CA THR A 264 17.00 -7.04 -6.72
C THR A 264 17.27 -5.67 -6.09
N GLY A 265 16.23 -4.88 -5.83
CA GLY A 265 16.35 -3.62 -5.08
C GLY A 265 16.90 -3.83 -3.67
N LEU A 266 16.42 -4.88 -2.98
CA LEU A 266 16.84 -5.20 -1.61
C LEU A 266 18.30 -5.68 -1.53
N ARG A 267 18.78 -6.42 -2.53
CA ARG A 267 20.20 -6.83 -2.64
C ARG A 267 21.15 -5.67 -2.94
N LEU A 268 20.62 -4.58 -3.50
CA LEU A 268 21.35 -3.36 -3.84
C LEU A 268 21.04 -2.21 -2.86
N ALA A 269 20.46 -2.52 -1.70
CA ALA A 269 19.90 -1.52 -0.81
C ALA A 269 20.96 -0.84 0.07
N ASP A 270 21.12 0.47 -0.11
CA ASP A 270 21.74 1.35 0.88
C ASP A 270 20.73 1.80 1.96
N ALA A 271 21.15 2.67 2.87
CA ALA A 271 20.29 3.20 3.94
C ALA A 271 19.03 3.93 3.42
N SER A 272 19.09 4.60 2.27
CA SER A 272 17.94 5.30 1.66
C SER A 272 16.94 4.32 1.06
N VAL A 273 17.43 3.27 0.40
CA VAL A 273 16.61 2.19 -0.13
C VAL A 273 15.95 1.41 1.01
N LEU A 274 16.71 1.06 2.06
CA LEU A 274 16.17 0.39 3.25
C LEU A 274 15.11 1.21 3.99
N ALA A 275 15.23 2.54 4.06
CA ALA A 275 14.18 3.41 4.58
C ALA A 275 12.90 3.32 3.73
N GLY A 276 13.02 3.16 2.41
CA GLY A 276 11.91 2.87 1.51
C GLY A 276 11.21 1.52 1.80
N TYR A 277 11.97 0.44 2.03
CA TYR A 277 11.41 -0.85 2.45
C TYR A 277 10.76 -0.77 3.84
N ARG A 278 11.38 -0.07 4.81
CA ARG A 278 10.80 0.15 6.15
C ARG A 278 9.44 0.83 6.04
N ARG A 279 9.37 1.95 5.28
CA ARG A 279 8.14 2.71 5.05
C ARG A 279 7.03 1.88 4.40
N ASP A 280 7.38 1.03 3.43
CA ASP A 280 6.39 0.15 2.78
C ASP A 280 5.81 -0.90 3.77
N LEU A 281 6.63 -1.40 4.69
CA LEU A 281 6.24 -2.43 5.68
C LEU A 281 5.51 -1.86 6.91
N GLU A 282 5.80 -0.63 7.31
CA GLU A 282 5.34 -0.02 8.56
C GLU A 282 3.81 -0.04 8.73
N PRO A 283 2.97 0.31 7.72
CA PRO A 283 1.52 0.26 7.87
C PRO A 283 0.91 -1.14 8.01
N ILE A 284 1.64 -2.22 7.64
CA ILE A 284 1.14 -3.61 7.65
C ILE A 284 1.88 -4.52 8.67
N THR A 285 2.67 -3.92 9.56
CA THR A 285 3.44 -4.63 10.59
C THR A 285 3.30 -3.97 11.96
N ASP A 286 3.70 -4.70 13.00
CA ASP A 286 3.84 -4.15 14.35
C ASP A 286 5.31 -3.74 14.61
N PRO A 287 5.59 -2.80 15.53
CA PRO A 287 6.95 -2.32 15.79
C PRO A 287 8.00 -3.42 16.08
N GLY A 288 7.60 -4.53 16.70
CA GLY A 288 8.49 -5.67 16.96
C GLY A 288 8.92 -6.43 15.70
N VAL A 289 8.04 -6.51 14.69
CA VAL A 289 8.31 -7.11 13.37
C VAL A 289 9.25 -6.20 12.57
N LEU A 290 9.00 -4.90 12.61
CA LEU A 290 9.86 -3.90 11.95
C LEU A 290 11.27 -3.86 12.57
N ALA A 291 11.36 -3.89 13.91
CA ALA A 291 12.63 -4.02 14.63
C ALA A 291 13.32 -5.38 14.43
N GLN A 292 12.63 -6.42 13.94
CA GLN A 292 13.29 -7.65 13.46
C GLN A 292 13.93 -7.41 12.09
N PHE A 293 13.19 -6.85 11.13
CA PHE A 293 13.68 -6.50 9.80
C PHE A 293 14.94 -5.62 9.83
N GLU A 294 14.98 -4.62 10.71
CA GLU A 294 16.10 -3.69 10.87
C GLU A 294 17.38 -4.36 11.39
N ARG A 295 17.25 -5.37 12.28
CA ARG A 295 18.39 -6.10 12.87
C ARG A 295 19.01 -7.15 11.94
N LEU A 296 18.30 -7.59 10.90
CA LEU A 296 18.83 -8.54 9.93
C LEU A 296 19.75 -7.83 8.93
N SER A 297 20.83 -8.48 8.50
CA SER A 297 21.70 -8.00 7.42
C SER A 297 21.48 -8.76 6.11
N ASP A 298 21.89 -8.13 5.01
CA ASP A 298 22.16 -8.74 3.69
C ASP A 298 21.20 -9.85 3.26
N SER A 299 21.70 -11.07 3.05
CA SER A 299 20.92 -12.24 2.62
C SER A 299 19.85 -12.64 3.64
N ALA A 300 20.14 -12.57 4.94
CA ALA A 300 19.18 -12.94 5.99
C ALA A 300 17.93 -12.04 5.95
N ARG A 301 18.08 -10.76 5.58
CA ARG A 301 16.97 -9.82 5.36
C ARG A 301 16.16 -10.18 4.11
N VAL A 302 16.82 -10.58 3.01
CA VAL A 302 16.15 -11.04 1.78
C VAL A 302 15.32 -12.29 2.04
N ASP A 303 15.90 -13.29 2.71
CA ASP A 303 15.24 -14.57 2.99
C ASP A 303 14.09 -14.41 4.01
N TRP A 304 14.22 -13.48 4.95
CA TRP A 304 13.15 -13.13 5.88
C TRP A 304 11.99 -12.44 5.15
N LEU A 305 12.27 -11.51 4.23
CA LEU A 305 11.22 -10.88 3.42
C LEU A 305 10.56 -11.86 2.43
N GLU A 306 11.30 -12.83 1.89
CA GLU A 306 10.72 -13.92 1.10
C GLU A 306 9.68 -14.69 1.91
N ARG A 307 10.02 -15.14 3.12
CA ARG A 307 9.07 -15.81 4.03
C ARG A 307 7.89 -14.91 4.41
N PHE A 308 8.15 -13.65 4.77
CA PHE A 308 7.14 -12.66 5.17
C PHE A 308 6.01 -12.50 4.15
N TRP A 309 6.33 -12.53 2.85
CA TRP A 309 5.35 -12.45 1.77
C TRP A 309 4.73 -13.81 1.43
N THR A 310 5.53 -14.90 1.37
CA THR A 310 4.99 -16.23 1.04
C THR A 310 4.07 -16.80 2.12
N ASP A 311 4.35 -16.54 3.40
CA ASP A 311 3.50 -16.98 4.52
C ASP A 311 2.12 -16.27 4.46
N ARG A 312 2.08 -15.02 3.97
CA ARG A 312 0.82 -14.29 3.71
C ARG A 312 0.09 -14.78 2.47
N ASP A 313 0.80 -15.04 1.36
CA ASP A 313 0.20 -15.68 0.18
C ASP A 313 -0.48 -17.01 0.57
N ALA A 314 0.22 -17.83 1.37
CA ALA A 314 -0.31 -19.08 1.89
C ALA A 314 -1.53 -18.87 2.81
N LEU A 315 -1.49 -17.89 3.73
CA LEU A 315 -2.61 -17.61 4.65
C LEU A 315 -3.88 -17.21 3.90
N GLU A 316 -3.74 -16.44 2.82
CA GLU A 316 -4.84 -15.95 2.02
C GLU A 316 -5.26 -16.87 0.86
N LEU A 317 -4.65 -18.07 0.78
CA LEU A 317 -4.86 -19.04 -0.31
C LEU A 317 -4.63 -18.42 -1.70
N ARG A 318 -3.61 -17.56 -1.80
CA ARG A 318 -3.19 -16.86 -3.02
C ARG A 318 -1.96 -17.53 -3.63
N GLU A 319 -1.79 -17.28 -4.92
CA GLU A 319 -0.63 -17.74 -5.68
C GLU A 319 0.64 -16.97 -5.25
N PRO A 320 1.85 -17.57 -5.31
CA PRO A 320 3.07 -16.90 -4.87
C PRO A 320 3.32 -15.54 -5.54
N GLY A 321 3.74 -14.57 -4.73
CA GLY A 321 3.99 -13.18 -5.13
C GLY A 321 2.74 -12.32 -5.30
N ALA A 322 1.56 -12.79 -4.88
CA ALA A 322 0.31 -12.06 -5.08
C ALA A 322 0.10 -10.97 -4.01
N ARG A 323 0.31 -11.28 -2.73
CA ARG A 323 0.17 -10.35 -1.60
C ARG A 323 1.08 -9.13 -1.75
N ILE A 324 2.30 -9.29 -2.25
CA ILE A 324 3.23 -8.19 -2.49
C ILE A 324 2.81 -7.31 -3.68
N ALA A 325 2.33 -7.93 -4.76
CA ALA A 325 1.79 -7.18 -5.90
C ALA A 325 0.54 -6.38 -5.49
N GLU A 326 -0.37 -7.01 -4.74
CA GLU A 326 -1.54 -6.36 -4.15
C GLU A 326 -1.17 -5.27 -3.13
N HIS A 327 -0.17 -5.51 -2.28
CA HIS A 327 0.31 -4.49 -1.33
C HIS A 327 0.69 -3.20 -2.05
N TYR A 328 1.37 -3.29 -3.20
CA TYR A 328 1.71 -2.10 -3.98
C TYR A 328 0.55 -1.51 -4.78
N ARG A 329 -0.47 -2.30 -5.17
CA ARG A 329 -1.75 -1.75 -5.66
C ARG A 329 -2.44 -0.92 -4.59
N ARG A 330 -2.60 -1.47 -3.38
CA ARG A 330 -3.16 -0.78 -2.20
C ARG A 330 -2.34 0.45 -1.83
N TRP A 331 -1.00 0.36 -1.88
CA TRP A 331 -0.12 1.50 -1.62
C TRP A 331 -0.40 2.67 -2.56
N ASN A 332 -0.49 2.39 -3.86
CA ASN A 332 -0.77 3.44 -4.82
C ASN A 332 -2.17 4.04 -4.62
N LEU A 333 -3.18 3.20 -4.35
CA LEU A 333 -4.54 3.65 -4.06
C LEU A 333 -4.60 4.49 -2.76
N ALA A 334 -3.86 4.11 -1.70
CA ALA A 334 -3.78 4.86 -0.45
C ALA A 334 -3.14 6.24 -0.66
N VAL A 335 -2.00 6.32 -1.38
CA VAL A 335 -1.36 7.59 -1.76
C VAL A 335 -2.31 8.46 -2.60
N GLN A 336 -3.08 7.84 -3.50
CA GLN A 336 -4.06 8.52 -4.35
C GLN A 336 -5.39 8.87 -3.68
N SER A 337 -5.68 8.40 -2.46
CA SER A 337 -7.02 8.55 -1.85
C SER A 337 -7.00 9.10 -0.42
N PHE A 338 -6.10 8.60 0.43
CA PHE A 338 -6.17 8.65 1.90
C PHE A 338 -4.92 9.27 2.55
N ARG A 339 -4.07 9.90 1.74
CA ARG A 339 -2.86 10.57 2.22
C ARG A 339 -3.19 11.86 2.97
N LEU A 340 -2.57 12.05 4.13
CA LEU A 340 -2.69 13.26 4.94
C LEU A 340 -1.97 14.46 4.29
N PRO A 341 -2.46 15.69 4.51
CA PRO A 341 -1.69 16.91 4.28
C PRO A 341 -0.37 16.92 5.08
N PRO A 342 0.64 17.73 4.70
CA PRO A 342 1.94 17.80 5.37
C PRO A 342 1.92 18.38 6.81
N PHE A 343 0.74 18.65 7.38
CA PHE A 343 0.57 19.16 8.73
C PHE A 343 0.52 18.02 9.76
N ARG A 344 1.04 18.27 10.97
CA ARG A 344 1.08 17.25 12.03
C ARG A 344 -0.34 16.95 12.54
N ARG A 345 -0.83 15.73 12.27
CA ARG A 345 -2.03 15.12 12.89
C ARG A 345 -1.97 15.25 14.41
N ARG A 346 -3.01 15.80 15.03
CA ARG A 346 -3.11 16.00 16.49
C ARG A 346 -4.21 15.13 17.08
N TYR A 347 -3.82 14.12 17.84
CA TYR A 347 -4.77 13.31 18.60
C TYR A 347 -5.20 14.04 19.88
N ARG A 348 -6.48 13.95 20.23
CA ARG A 348 -7.04 14.52 21.46
C ARG A 348 -7.12 13.41 22.51
N TRP A 349 -6.42 13.64 23.62
CA TRP A 349 -6.37 12.69 24.73
C TRP A 349 -7.77 12.34 25.23
N GLY A 350 -8.09 11.04 25.27
CA GLY A 350 -9.38 10.52 25.72
C GLY A 350 -10.53 10.59 24.70
N ILE A 351 -10.29 11.04 23.46
CA ILE A 351 -11.30 11.08 22.39
C ILE A 351 -11.02 10.01 21.34
N GLU A 352 -9.84 10.00 20.72
CA GLU A 352 -9.46 8.97 19.76
C GLU A 352 -9.01 7.68 20.47
N VAL A 353 -9.71 6.57 20.19
CA VAL A 353 -9.38 5.23 20.74
C VAL A 353 -8.20 4.58 20.01
N TYR A 354 -8.07 4.86 18.71
CA TYR A 354 -6.95 4.40 17.89
C TYR A 354 -6.03 5.58 17.58
N LEU A 355 -4.73 5.34 17.76
CA LEU A 355 -3.65 6.26 17.45
C LEU A 355 -2.74 5.51 16.46
N SER A 356 -2.84 5.78 15.16
CA SER A 356 -2.08 5.02 14.16
C SER A 356 -0.57 5.25 14.30
N GLY A 357 -0.16 6.42 14.79
CA GLY A 357 1.23 6.90 14.70
C GLY A 357 1.68 7.25 13.28
N ASP A 358 0.91 6.86 12.26
CA ASP A 358 1.17 7.10 10.85
C ASP A 358 1.05 8.60 10.54
N THR A 359 2.08 9.13 9.87
CA THR A 359 2.20 10.53 9.47
C THR A 359 1.88 10.76 7.99
N GLU A 360 1.71 9.70 7.20
CA GLU A 360 1.42 9.77 5.76
C GLU A 360 -0.06 9.47 5.46
N PHE A 361 -0.71 8.56 6.18
CA PHE A 361 -2.08 8.14 5.90
C PHE A 361 -3.06 8.40 7.05
N ASP A 362 -4.30 8.70 6.70
CA ASP A 362 -5.41 8.66 7.66
C ASP A 362 -5.76 7.20 8.01
N ASP A 363 -6.72 6.99 8.93
CA ASP A 363 -7.01 5.63 9.37
C ASP A 363 -7.68 4.78 8.28
N ARG A 364 -8.34 5.39 7.28
CA ARG A 364 -8.87 4.67 6.11
C ARG A 364 -7.73 4.14 5.25
N GLY A 365 -6.68 4.94 5.05
CA GLY A 365 -5.49 4.54 4.32
C GLY A 365 -4.76 3.37 4.98
N VAL A 366 -4.55 3.42 6.30
CA VAL A 366 -3.93 2.30 7.05
C VAL A 366 -4.77 1.03 6.96
N VAL A 367 -6.10 1.13 7.12
CA VAL A 367 -7.02 -0.01 6.97
C VAL A 367 -7.02 -0.56 5.54
N LEU A 368 -6.97 0.29 4.50
CA LEU A 368 -6.88 -0.15 3.11
C LEU A 368 -5.58 -0.94 2.85
N LEU A 369 -4.44 -0.49 3.36
CA LEU A 369 -3.16 -1.20 3.20
C LEU A 369 -3.21 -2.60 3.81
N ARG A 370 -3.77 -2.69 5.03
CA ARG A 370 -3.93 -3.93 5.78
C ARG A 370 -4.96 -4.88 5.18
N HIS A 371 -6.16 -4.41 4.83
CA HIS A 371 -7.31 -5.28 4.50
C HIS A 371 -7.80 -5.18 3.06
N GLY A 372 -7.42 -4.12 2.33
CA GLY A 372 -7.89 -3.86 0.98
C GLY A 372 -9.23 -3.12 0.96
N GLU A 373 -9.88 -3.10 -0.19
CA GLU A 373 -11.20 -2.49 -0.34
C GLU A 373 -12.26 -3.27 0.46
N PRO A 374 -13.20 -2.57 1.14
CA PRO A 374 -14.27 -3.22 1.88
C PRO A 374 -15.33 -3.80 0.95
N THR A 375 -16.02 -4.85 1.41
CA THR A 375 -17.18 -5.44 0.73
C THR A 375 -18.31 -4.43 0.54
N VAL A 376 -18.50 -3.53 1.51
CA VAL A 376 -19.39 -2.36 1.37
C VAL A 376 -18.70 -1.12 1.94
N ARG A 377 -18.70 -0.04 1.15
CA ARG A 377 -18.30 1.32 1.55
C ARG A 377 -19.51 2.24 1.51
N ILE A 378 -19.80 2.90 2.62
CA ILE A 378 -20.86 3.90 2.74
C ILE A 378 -20.19 5.25 3.00
N GLU A 379 -20.30 6.17 2.05
CA GLU A 379 -20.01 7.60 2.25
C GLU A 379 -21.30 8.29 2.68
N TRP A 380 -21.31 8.89 3.88
CA TRP A 380 -22.54 9.45 4.44
C TRP A 380 -22.77 10.91 4.01
N PRO A 381 -24.00 11.29 3.63
CA PRO A 381 -24.35 12.69 3.41
C PRO A 381 -24.17 13.50 4.70
N LYS A 382 -23.57 14.69 4.59
CA LYS A 382 -23.43 15.62 5.72
C LYS A 382 -24.81 16.01 6.26
N ALA A 383 -24.99 15.97 7.58
CA ALA A 383 -26.20 16.45 8.23
C ALA A 383 -26.40 17.96 7.95
N ARG A 384 -27.36 18.31 7.08
CA ARG A 384 -27.60 19.69 6.61
C ARG A 384 -28.05 20.70 7.69
N GLN A 385 -28.25 20.28 8.93
CA GLN A 385 -28.94 21.07 9.98
C GLN A 385 -28.05 21.53 11.15
N ALA A 386 -26.74 21.28 11.13
CA ALA A 386 -25.78 21.84 12.09
C ALA A 386 -25.39 23.33 11.81
N VAL A 387 -26.35 24.17 11.39
CA VAL A 387 -26.11 25.56 10.93
C VAL A 387 -25.68 26.52 12.07
N ARG A 388 -25.60 26.04 13.32
CA ARG A 388 -25.08 26.79 14.48
C ARG A 388 -24.29 25.88 15.42
N LEU A 389 -23.11 25.42 15.01
CA LEU A 389 -22.23 24.66 15.90
C LEU A 389 -20.79 25.18 15.95
N ASN A 390 -20.26 25.05 17.17
CA ASN A 390 -18.92 25.39 17.62
C ASN A 390 -17.84 24.84 16.65
N PRO A 391 -16.78 25.61 16.31
CA PRO A 391 -15.66 25.11 15.51
C PRO A 391 -15.07 23.79 16.01
N LEU A 392 -15.17 23.50 17.32
CA LEU A 392 -14.68 22.27 17.97
C LEU A 392 -15.54 21.01 17.71
N THR A 393 -16.76 21.18 17.18
CA THR A 393 -17.72 20.09 16.90
C THR A 393 -18.06 19.96 15.42
N LYS A 394 -17.34 20.65 14.54
CA LYS A 394 -17.56 20.59 13.09
C LYS A 394 -17.09 19.23 12.55
N SER A 395 -17.93 18.55 11.79
CA SER A 395 -17.52 17.39 10.98
C SER A 395 -17.33 17.81 9.52
N TYR A 396 -16.36 17.20 8.85
CA TYR A 396 -16.10 17.38 7.43
C TYR A 396 -16.58 16.21 6.58
N GLY A 397 -16.97 15.09 7.19
CA GLY A 397 -17.49 13.91 6.51
C GLY A 397 -17.52 12.69 7.44
N SER A 398 -18.23 11.66 7.03
CA SER A 398 -18.34 10.39 7.76
C SER A 398 -18.42 9.24 6.79
N GLU A 399 -17.80 8.10 7.13
CA GLU A 399 -17.84 6.88 6.34
C GLU A 399 -18.08 5.65 7.23
N SER A 400 -18.63 4.58 6.65
CA SER A 400 -18.70 3.26 7.28
C SER A 400 -18.28 2.17 6.29
N TRP A 401 -17.39 1.28 6.70
CA TRP A 401 -16.85 0.20 5.88
C TRP A 401 -17.21 -1.15 6.51
N ARG A 402 -17.62 -2.12 5.69
CA ARG A 402 -17.90 -3.51 6.10
C ARG A 402 -17.07 -4.48 5.27
N TYR A 403 -16.40 -5.40 5.95
CA TYR A 403 -15.70 -6.54 5.36
C TYR A 403 -16.41 -7.83 5.75
N ASP A 404 -16.88 -8.58 4.76
CA ASP A 404 -17.36 -9.94 4.96
C ASP A 404 -16.19 -10.91 4.89
N ARG A 405 -15.96 -11.62 6.00
CA ARG A 405 -14.83 -12.53 6.16
C ARG A 405 -15.34 -13.88 6.70
N PRO A 406 -14.68 -15.01 6.37
CA PRO A 406 -15.03 -16.32 6.93
C PRO A 406 -15.05 -16.32 8.46
N ASP A 407 -14.11 -15.60 9.07
CA ASP A 407 -13.90 -15.53 10.51
C ASP A 407 -14.81 -14.50 11.22
N GLY A 408 -15.77 -13.90 10.50
CA GLY A 408 -16.76 -12.95 11.01
C GLY A 408 -16.68 -11.55 10.39
N THR A 409 -17.83 -10.88 10.29
CA THR A 409 -17.95 -9.54 9.70
C THR A 409 -17.20 -8.49 10.53
N MET A 410 -16.33 -7.71 9.89
CA MET A 410 -15.63 -6.58 10.49
C MET A 410 -16.29 -5.28 10.02
N THR A 411 -16.76 -4.45 10.96
CA THR A 411 -17.46 -3.20 10.66
C THR A 411 -16.72 -2.01 11.28
N LEU A 412 -16.40 -1.01 10.47
CA LEU A 412 -15.59 0.14 10.84
C LEU A 412 -16.33 1.44 10.51
N HIS A 413 -16.12 2.46 11.34
CA HIS A 413 -16.74 3.77 11.22
C HIS A 413 -15.66 4.84 11.28
N PHE A 414 -15.75 5.85 10.43
CA PHE A 414 -14.75 6.91 10.29
C PHE A 414 -15.39 8.29 10.28
N ILE A 415 -14.75 9.27 10.91
CA ILE A 415 -15.21 10.66 10.92
C ILE A 415 -14.04 11.63 10.76
N ALA A 416 -14.22 12.65 9.91
CA ALA A 416 -13.29 13.76 9.76
C ALA A 416 -13.71 14.94 10.64
N ARG A 417 -12.91 15.29 11.66
CA ARG A 417 -13.27 16.29 12.70
C ARG A 417 -12.47 17.59 12.62
N GLU A 418 -11.19 17.53 12.29
CA GLU A 418 -10.29 18.70 12.30
C GLU A 418 -9.96 19.16 10.87
N ASP A 419 -9.69 18.21 9.98
CA ASP A 419 -9.36 18.43 8.57
C ASP A 419 -10.28 17.57 7.67
N PRO A 420 -10.73 18.06 6.49
CA PRO A 420 -11.50 17.25 5.52
C PRO A 420 -10.84 15.96 5.03
N GLN A 421 -9.53 15.78 5.23
CA GLN A 421 -8.75 14.63 4.77
C GLN A 421 -8.24 13.74 5.91
N ASP A 422 -8.36 14.16 7.17
CA ASP A 422 -8.01 13.34 8.35
C ASP A 422 -9.25 12.61 8.91
N TYR A 423 -9.58 11.47 8.32
CA TYR A 423 -10.61 10.58 8.85
C TYR A 423 -10.05 9.68 9.95
N ARG A 424 -10.71 9.70 11.11
CA ARG A 424 -10.31 8.95 12.30
C ARG A 424 -11.32 7.83 12.60
N LEU A 425 -10.82 6.65 13.01
CA LEU A 425 -11.65 5.51 13.40
C LEU A 425 -12.43 5.79 14.70
N VAL A 426 -13.71 5.42 14.71
CA VAL A 426 -14.60 5.51 15.89
C VAL A 426 -15.32 4.18 16.16
N PRO A 427 -15.55 3.82 17.44
CA PRO A 427 -16.07 2.51 17.83
C PRO A 427 -17.58 2.32 17.63
N THR A 428 -18.34 3.35 17.25
CA THR A 428 -19.79 3.26 17.11
C THR A 428 -20.32 4.21 16.03
N PRO A 429 -21.36 3.83 15.24
CA PRO A 429 -21.99 4.73 14.29
C PRO A 429 -22.72 5.90 14.96
N ALA A 430 -22.93 5.86 16.28
CA ALA A 430 -23.48 6.97 17.07
C ALA A 430 -22.54 8.18 17.19
N GLU A 431 -21.25 8.04 16.82
CA GLU A 431 -20.28 9.15 16.78
C GLU A 431 -20.20 9.87 15.42
N LEU A 432 -20.98 9.42 14.43
CA LEU A 432 -20.97 9.97 13.07
C LEU A 432 -21.90 11.19 12.95
N ASP A 433 -21.50 12.20 12.18
CA ASP A 433 -22.32 13.40 11.94
C ASP A 433 -23.30 13.16 10.78
N VAL A 434 -24.28 12.30 11.04
CA VAL A 434 -25.21 11.75 10.04
C VAL A 434 -26.63 11.80 10.57
N ALA A 435 -27.57 12.24 9.73
CA ALA A 435 -28.98 12.32 10.10
C ALA A 435 -29.58 10.91 10.30
N GLY A 436 -30.45 10.76 11.32
CA GLY A 436 -30.96 9.46 11.75
C GLY A 436 -31.80 8.71 10.71
N ASP A 437 -32.45 9.44 9.80
CA ASP A 437 -33.16 8.89 8.64
C ASP A 437 -32.19 8.22 7.64
N GLN A 438 -31.02 8.82 7.41
CA GLN A 438 -29.97 8.24 6.56
C GLN A 438 -29.40 6.97 7.19
N LEU A 439 -29.12 7.01 8.50
CA LEU A 439 -28.70 5.82 9.26
C LEU A 439 -29.73 4.70 9.18
N ALA A 440 -31.03 5.03 9.28
CA ALA A 440 -32.13 4.06 9.19
C ALA A 440 -32.25 3.44 7.78
N LEU A 441 -32.10 4.23 6.71
CA LEU A 441 -32.16 3.76 5.32
C LEU A 441 -31.13 2.63 5.03
N ARG A 442 -29.88 2.83 5.48
CA ARG A 442 -28.75 1.91 5.26
C ARG A 442 -28.54 0.93 6.44
N ALA A 443 -29.47 0.87 7.41
CA ALA A 443 -29.29 0.12 8.65
C ALA A 443 -29.17 -1.41 8.47
N HIS A 444 -29.58 -1.92 7.31
CA HIS A 444 -29.49 -3.34 6.95
C HIS A 444 -28.08 -3.76 6.48
N GLU A 445 -27.22 -2.82 6.09
CA GLU A 445 -25.85 -3.08 5.64
C GLU A 445 -24.82 -3.10 6.79
N LEU A 446 -25.20 -2.67 8.00
CA LEU A 446 -24.30 -2.51 9.14
C LEU A 446 -24.82 -3.34 10.33
N PRO A 447 -24.11 -4.42 10.72
CA PRO A 447 -24.48 -5.27 11.85
C PRO A 447 -24.80 -4.47 13.12
N GLY A 448 -25.94 -4.77 13.75
CA GLY A 448 -26.39 -4.12 14.97
C GLY A 448 -27.02 -2.73 14.81
N LEU A 449 -26.77 -1.99 13.72
CA LEU A 449 -27.30 -0.62 13.54
C LEU A 449 -28.83 -0.58 13.57
N ALA A 450 -29.49 -1.46 12.82
CA ALA A 450 -30.95 -1.58 12.82
C ALA A 450 -31.54 -2.03 14.16
N ARG A 451 -30.75 -2.62 15.07
CA ARG A 451 -31.17 -2.94 16.44
C ARG A 451 -30.99 -1.75 17.37
N MET A 452 -29.91 -0.98 17.20
CA MET A 452 -29.63 0.25 17.94
C MET A 452 -30.68 1.34 17.67
N LEU A 453 -31.00 1.60 16.40
CA LEU A 453 -31.98 2.62 16.00
C LEU A 453 -33.43 2.30 16.41
N ARG A 454 -33.73 1.04 16.76
CA ARG A 454 -35.06 0.57 17.20
C ARG A 454 -35.11 0.19 18.68
N ALA A 455 -34.02 0.39 19.42
CA ALA A 455 -34.02 0.17 20.86
C ALA A 455 -34.78 1.31 21.57
N GLY A 456 -35.72 0.95 22.45
CA GLY A 456 -36.38 1.92 23.32
C GLY A 456 -35.53 2.28 24.53
N ASP A 457 -35.98 3.24 25.34
CA ASP A 457 -35.21 3.79 26.47
C ASP A 457 -34.67 2.73 27.44
N ALA A 458 -35.43 1.66 27.68
CA ALA A 458 -35.02 0.55 28.55
C ALA A 458 -33.93 -0.37 27.97
N SER A 459 -33.69 -0.33 26.65
CA SER A 459 -32.71 -1.20 25.98
C SER A 459 -31.59 -0.47 25.24
N ILE A 460 -31.75 0.82 24.94
CA ILE A 460 -30.76 1.60 24.17
C ILE A 460 -29.35 1.53 24.80
N GLY A 461 -29.24 1.61 26.13
CA GLY A 461 -27.94 1.56 26.82
C GLY A 461 -27.14 0.28 26.54
N TRP A 462 -27.74 -0.90 26.73
CA TRP A 462 -27.03 -2.17 26.51
C TRP A 462 -26.86 -2.49 25.02
N VAL A 463 -27.79 -2.08 24.15
CA VAL A 463 -27.66 -2.27 22.70
C VAL A 463 -26.54 -1.39 22.14
N SER A 464 -26.45 -0.12 22.55
CA SER A 464 -25.36 0.77 22.16
C SER A 464 -24.00 0.30 22.68
N GLU A 465 -23.95 -0.24 23.90
CA GLU A 465 -22.74 -0.85 24.47
C GLU A 465 -22.29 -2.11 23.71
N ASP A 466 -23.23 -2.98 23.29
CA ASP A 466 -22.90 -4.15 22.46
C ASP A 466 -22.40 -3.74 21.06
N VAL A 467 -23.04 -2.75 20.43
CA VAL A 467 -22.55 -2.18 19.15
C VAL A 467 -21.14 -1.59 19.32
N ARG A 468 -20.91 -0.80 20.37
CA ARG A 468 -19.59 -0.22 20.69
C ARG A 468 -18.53 -1.30 20.93
N ARG A 469 -18.87 -2.40 21.61
CA ARG A 469 -17.98 -3.54 21.85
C ARG A 469 -17.61 -4.25 20.54
N ASN A 470 -18.57 -4.47 19.66
CA ASN A 470 -18.35 -5.09 18.35
C ASN A 470 -17.53 -4.18 17.42
N GLY A 471 -17.73 -2.86 17.49
CA GLY A 471 -16.89 -1.86 16.81
C GLY A 471 -15.46 -1.84 17.35
N LEU A 472 -15.26 -1.89 18.67
CA LEU A 472 -13.91 -2.02 19.28
C LEU A 472 -13.20 -3.31 18.88
N ALA A 473 -13.91 -4.44 18.82
CA ALA A 473 -13.36 -5.71 18.33
C ALA A 473 -12.96 -5.60 16.85
N SER A 474 -13.82 -4.99 16.03
CA SER A 474 -13.53 -4.72 14.60
C SER A 474 -12.31 -3.82 14.43
N MET A 475 -12.20 -2.72 15.20
CA MET A 475 -11.04 -1.83 15.20
C MET A 475 -9.76 -2.56 15.63
N ALA A 476 -9.82 -3.41 16.66
CA ALA A 476 -8.66 -4.17 17.11
C ALA A 476 -8.16 -5.15 16.04
N ILE A 477 -9.07 -5.79 15.29
CA ILE A 477 -8.72 -6.61 14.13
C ILE A 477 -8.11 -5.74 13.02
N ALA A 478 -8.78 -4.65 12.64
CA ALA A 478 -8.41 -3.77 11.53
C ALA A 478 -7.05 -3.07 11.68
N THR A 479 -6.56 -2.96 12.92
CA THR A 479 -5.34 -2.21 13.25
C THR A 479 -4.19 -3.09 13.73
N ARG A 480 -4.45 -4.36 14.08
CA ARG A 480 -3.46 -5.33 14.58
C ARG A 480 -3.33 -6.60 13.75
N SER A 481 -4.05 -6.69 12.63
CA SER A 481 -3.88 -7.75 11.64
C SER A 481 -3.63 -7.16 10.26
N ASP A 482 -3.35 -8.03 9.29
CA ASP A 482 -3.12 -7.73 7.88
C ASP A 482 -3.78 -8.89 7.11
N SER A 483 -4.60 -8.60 6.10
CA SER A 483 -5.25 -9.64 5.31
C SER A 483 -5.59 -9.25 3.86
N TRP A 484 -5.72 -10.28 3.03
CA TRP A 484 -6.26 -10.17 1.67
C TRP A 484 -7.13 -11.37 1.31
N GLU A 485 -8.17 -11.52 2.12
CA GLU A 485 -9.14 -12.60 2.07
C GLU A 485 -9.55 -12.91 0.62
N ARG A 486 -9.51 -14.19 0.26
CA ARG A 486 -9.96 -14.66 -1.06
C ARG A 486 -11.49 -14.62 -1.12
N GLY A 487 -12.02 -13.46 -1.50
CA GLY A 487 -13.43 -13.28 -1.80
C GLY A 487 -13.82 -13.85 -3.17
N TYR A 488 -15.08 -14.25 -3.28
CA TYR A 488 -15.76 -14.67 -4.50
C TYR A 488 -17.00 -13.79 -4.68
N ARG A 489 -17.46 -13.63 -5.92
CA ARG A 489 -18.67 -12.85 -6.22
C ARG A 489 -19.91 -13.56 -5.70
N ASP A 490 -20.00 -14.86 -6.01
CA ASP A 490 -21.01 -15.76 -5.50
C ASP A 490 -20.34 -16.70 -4.47
N VAL A 491 -21.03 -16.99 -3.36
CA VAL A 491 -20.48 -17.82 -2.28
C VAL A 491 -21.00 -19.25 -2.39
N LEU A 492 -20.08 -20.21 -2.51
CA LEU A 492 -20.40 -21.63 -2.55
C LEU A 492 -20.87 -22.10 -1.17
N SER A 493 -21.98 -22.82 -1.13
CA SER A 493 -22.45 -23.49 0.08
C SER A 493 -21.83 -24.88 0.20
N GLY A 494 -21.34 -25.21 1.38
CA GLY A 494 -20.66 -26.48 1.62
C GLY A 494 -20.20 -26.66 3.07
N ARG A 495 -19.50 -27.76 3.32
CA ARG A 495 -18.89 -28.14 4.60
C ARG A 495 -17.53 -28.77 4.33
N ALA A 496 -16.62 -28.68 5.28
CA ALA A 496 -15.35 -29.40 5.24
C ALA A 496 -14.90 -29.84 6.63
N GLN A 497 -14.09 -30.90 6.65
CA GLN A 497 -13.33 -31.36 7.81
C GLN A 497 -11.88 -31.63 7.37
N TRP A 498 -10.94 -31.45 8.30
CA TRP A 498 -9.52 -31.79 8.16
C TRP A 498 -9.13 -32.76 9.26
N LEU A 499 -8.72 -33.97 8.86
CA LEU A 499 -8.49 -35.08 9.78
C LEU A 499 -7.08 -35.62 9.57
N ALA A 500 -6.26 -35.63 10.62
CA ALA A 500 -4.90 -36.16 10.58
C ALA A 500 -4.89 -37.65 10.94
N ALA A 501 -4.72 -38.51 9.93
CA ALA A 501 -4.64 -39.96 10.04
C ALA A 501 -3.85 -40.50 8.84
N GLY A 502 -3.13 -41.62 9.01
CA GLY A 502 -2.24 -42.14 7.99
C GLY A 502 -0.88 -41.45 7.97
N VAL A 503 0.06 -42.09 7.27
CA VAL A 503 1.46 -41.64 7.14
C VAL A 503 1.86 -41.71 5.66
N ARG A 504 2.52 -40.66 5.17
CA ARG A 504 3.14 -40.61 3.84
C ARG A 504 4.54 -40.03 3.97
N ASP A 505 5.54 -40.75 3.47
CA ASP A 505 6.96 -40.33 3.50
C ASP A 505 7.46 -39.96 4.92
N GLY A 506 7.03 -40.73 5.92
CA GLY A 506 7.35 -40.51 7.34
C GLY A 506 6.61 -39.34 8.00
N LYS A 507 5.72 -38.64 7.27
CA LYS A 507 4.94 -37.50 7.77
C LYS A 507 3.47 -37.88 8.00
N PRO A 508 2.80 -37.31 9.00
CA PRO A 508 1.35 -37.39 9.13
C PRO A 508 0.64 -36.94 7.86
N LEU A 509 -0.36 -37.68 7.45
CA LEU A 509 -1.23 -37.33 6.34
C LEU A 509 -2.47 -36.61 6.88
N VAL A 510 -2.84 -35.49 6.25
CA VAL A 510 -4.09 -34.78 6.52
C VAL A 510 -5.04 -35.00 5.37
N HIS A 511 -6.19 -35.58 5.68
CA HIS A 511 -7.31 -35.69 4.75
C HIS A 511 -8.19 -34.45 4.88
N ILE A 512 -8.32 -33.69 3.80
CA ILE A 512 -9.25 -32.56 3.69
C ILE A 512 -10.47 -33.08 2.94
N VAL A 513 -11.58 -33.24 3.66
CA VAL A 513 -12.81 -33.84 3.17
C VAL A 513 -13.85 -32.75 3.07
N TYR A 514 -14.33 -32.46 1.87
CA TYR A 514 -15.28 -31.37 1.63
C TYR A 514 -16.51 -31.87 0.88
N ALA A 515 -17.65 -31.24 1.15
CA ALA A 515 -18.91 -31.49 0.45
C ALA A 515 -19.56 -30.15 0.10
N ILE A 516 -19.87 -29.96 -1.18
CA ILE A 516 -20.38 -28.71 -1.75
C ILE A 516 -21.73 -28.93 -2.43
N ASP A 517 -22.49 -27.85 -2.62
CA ASP A 517 -23.82 -27.88 -3.21
C ASP A 517 -23.86 -28.57 -4.60
N ALA A 518 -24.71 -29.58 -4.73
CA ALA A 518 -24.89 -30.33 -5.98
C ALA A 518 -25.57 -29.51 -7.09
N ASP A 519 -26.41 -28.53 -6.76
CA ASP A 519 -26.99 -27.61 -7.75
C ASP A 519 -25.89 -26.74 -8.40
N ALA A 520 -24.94 -26.26 -7.60
CA ALA A 520 -23.81 -25.46 -8.07
C ALA A 520 -22.87 -26.24 -9.02
N VAL A 521 -22.70 -27.55 -8.77
CA VAL A 521 -21.95 -28.47 -9.65
C VAL A 521 -22.76 -28.78 -10.92
N ARG A 522 -24.05 -29.15 -10.80
CA ARG A 522 -24.91 -29.44 -11.98
C ARG A 522 -24.99 -28.26 -12.94
N ALA A 523 -25.12 -27.04 -12.43
CA ALA A 523 -25.20 -25.81 -13.24
C ALA A 523 -23.92 -25.52 -14.07
N ARG A 524 -22.77 -26.09 -13.69
CA ARG A 524 -21.50 -25.96 -14.42
C ARG A 524 -21.21 -27.14 -15.33
N GLY A 525 -21.54 -28.35 -14.88
CA GLY A 525 -21.31 -29.56 -15.66
C GLY A 525 -22.20 -29.68 -16.90
N SER A 526 -23.31 -28.95 -16.98
CA SER A 526 -24.11 -28.81 -18.20
C SER A 526 -23.42 -27.98 -19.30
N ALA A 527 -22.34 -27.27 -19.00
CA ALA A 527 -21.58 -26.46 -19.95
C ALA A 527 -20.33 -27.17 -20.52
N ASP A 528 -19.90 -28.31 -19.96
CA ASP A 528 -18.76 -29.08 -20.44
C ASP A 528 -19.18 -30.45 -21.02
N SER A 529 -18.66 -30.75 -22.21
CA SER A 529 -18.85 -32.03 -22.90
C SER A 529 -18.27 -33.26 -22.18
N THR A 530 -17.40 -33.06 -21.18
CA THR A 530 -16.79 -34.17 -20.41
C THR A 530 -17.70 -34.75 -19.33
N GLY A 531 -18.76 -34.03 -18.92
CA GLY A 531 -19.57 -34.41 -17.75
C GLY A 531 -18.82 -34.31 -16.42
N GLN A 532 -17.74 -33.52 -16.36
CA GLN A 532 -16.97 -33.24 -15.15
C GLN A 532 -16.90 -31.73 -14.89
N VAL A 533 -16.71 -31.37 -13.62
CA VAL A 533 -16.54 -29.98 -13.17
C VAL A 533 -15.22 -29.87 -12.42
N PRO A 534 -14.29 -28.99 -12.83
CA PRO A 534 -13.08 -28.75 -12.08
C PRO A 534 -13.41 -28.04 -10.75
N ALA A 535 -13.00 -28.63 -9.64
CA ALA A 535 -13.04 -28.03 -8.32
C ALA A 535 -11.61 -27.85 -7.82
N ARG A 536 -11.19 -26.60 -7.65
CA ARG A 536 -9.86 -26.24 -7.17
C ARG A 536 -9.87 -26.10 -5.66
N ILE A 537 -9.11 -26.96 -4.99
CA ILE A 537 -8.93 -26.92 -3.55
C ILE A 537 -7.57 -26.33 -3.21
N ARG A 538 -7.58 -25.35 -2.30
CA ARG A 538 -6.38 -24.76 -1.72
C ARG A 538 -6.40 -24.92 -0.21
N ALA A 539 -5.26 -25.29 0.37
CA ALA A 539 -5.11 -25.38 1.81
C ALA A 539 -3.69 -25.03 2.25
N SER A 540 -3.58 -24.43 3.43
CA SER A 540 -2.31 -24.03 4.03
C SER A 540 -2.29 -24.39 5.51
N PHE A 541 -1.17 -24.94 5.96
CA PHE A 541 -0.93 -25.38 7.33
C PHE A 541 0.22 -24.59 7.94
N PHE A 542 0.02 -24.05 9.14
CA PHE A 542 0.94 -23.14 9.80
C PHE A 542 1.40 -23.69 11.15
N ASP A 543 2.66 -23.46 11.48
CA ASP A 543 3.18 -23.72 12.83
C ASP A 543 2.71 -22.66 13.85
N ARG A 544 3.15 -22.81 15.11
CA ARG A 544 2.85 -21.85 16.19
C ARG A 544 3.43 -20.44 15.97
N ASN A 545 4.39 -20.29 15.06
CA ASN A 545 4.99 -19.00 14.69
C ASN A 545 4.28 -18.35 13.49
N GLY A 546 3.26 -19.00 12.93
CA GLY A 546 2.55 -18.54 11.74
C GLY A 546 3.28 -18.83 10.42
N ARG A 547 4.33 -19.67 10.42
CA ARG A 547 5.06 -20.07 9.22
C ARG A 547 4.32 -21.19 8.49
N ALA A 548 4.16 -21.08 7.18
CA ALA A 548 3.62 -22.16 6.36
C ALA A 548 4.57 -23.38 6.37
N VAL A 549 4.07 -24.53 6.82
CA VAL A 549 4.82 -25.81 6.89
C VAL A 549 4.36 -26.83 5.85
N ALA A 550 3.16 -26.66 5.30
CA ALA A 550 2.65 -27.40 4.15
C ALA A 550 1.58 -26.58 3.43
N THR A 551 1.49 -26.72 2.11
CA THR A 551 0.47 -26.09 1.27
C THR A 551 -0.01 -27.06 0.20
N LEU A 552 -1.24 -26.86 -0.26
CA LEU A 552 -1.90 -27.57 -1.33
C LEU A 552 -2.57 -26.54 -2.26
N ASP A 553 -2.37 -26.69 -3.56
CA ASP A 553 -3.21 -26.10 -4.62
C ASP A 553 -3.34 -27.17 -5.69
N THR A 554 -4.53 -27.77 -5.82
CA THR A 554 -4.81 -28.82 -6.80
C THR A 554 -6.23 -28.69 -7.34
N VAL A 555 -6.43 -29.15 -8.58
CA VAL A 555 -7.74 -29.32 -9.19
C VAL A 555 -8.17 -30.77 -9.05
N GLN A 556 -9.42 -31.00 -8.63
CA GLN A 556 -10.10 -32.28 -8.61
C GLN A 556 -11.28 -32.23 -9.58
N TYR A 557 -11.48 -33.25 -10.39
CA TYR A 557 -12.60 -33.30 -11.33
C TYR A 557 -13.79 -34.01 -10.68
N LEU A 558 -14.85 -33.25 -10.41
CA LEU A 558 -16.09 -33.76 -9.84
C LEU A 558 -17.01 -34.25 -10.96
N GLY A 559 -17.53 -35.47 -10.85
CA GLY A 559 -18.59 -35.92 -11.76
C GLY A 559 -19.90 -35.15 -11.52
N VAL A 560 -20.66 -34.91 -12.59
CA VAL A 560 -21.99 -34.31 -12.47
C VAL A 560 -22.89 -35.22 -11.61
N PRO A 561 -23.44 -34.73 -10.49
CA PRO A 561 -24.22 -35.56 -9.59
C PRO A 561 -25.65 -35.75 -10.09
N SER A 562 -26.33 -36.80 -9.62
CA SER A 562 -27.73 -37.04 -9.99
C SER A 562 -28.68 -35.99 -9.40
N ASP A 563 -29.86 -35.85 -9.98
CA ASP A 563 -30.89 -34.88 -9.56
C ASP A 563 -31.36 -35.06 -8.10
N ARG A 564 -31.11 -36.22 -7.50
CA ARG A 564 -31.44 -36.52 -6.10
C ARG A 564 -30.34 -36.15 -5.11
N ALA A 565 -29.11 -35.94 -5.59
CA ALA A 565 -28.00 -35.54 -4.75
C ALA A 565 -28.11 -34.05 -4.37
N ARG A 566 -27.92 -33.76 -3.08
CA ARG A 566 -27.88 -32.40 -2.53
C ARG A 566 -26.46 -31.87 -2.32
N LEU A 567 -25.50 -32.77 -2.18
CA LEU A 567 -24.09 -32.44 -1.98
C LEU A 567 -23.21 -33.37 -2.83
N VAL A 568 -22.07 -32.85 -3.28
CA VAL A 568 -20.98 -33.62 -3.90
C VAL A 568 -19.79 -33.59 -2.96
N ALA A 569 -19.35 -34.77 -2.53
CA ALA A 569 -18.21 -34.92 -1.63
C ALA A 569 -16.93 -35.29 -2.38
N ALA A 570 -15.80 -34.72 -1.97
CA ALA A 570 -14.47 -35.07 -2.45
C ALA A 570 -13.42 -34.96 -1.32
N ARG A 571 -12.23 -35.54 -1.57
CA ARG A 571 -11.12 -35.60 -0.60
C ARG A 571 -9.81 -35.22 -1.27
N ALA A 572 -9.08 -34.30 -0.65
CA ALA A 572 -7.67 -34.05 -0.93
C ALA A 572 -6.79 -34.48 0.25
N GLU A 573 -5.48 -34.60 0.01
CA GLU A 573 -4.54 -35.18 0.96
C GLU A 573 -3.23 -34.39 0.98
N VAL A 574 -2.72 -34.08 2.19
CA VAL A 574 -1.52 -33.25 2.37
C VAL A 574 -0.63 -33.84 3.46
N PRO A 575 0.63 -34.23 3.18
CA PRO A 575 1.59 -34.57 4.22
C PRO A 575 2.04 -33.32 4.98
N VAL A 576 1.97 -33.32 6.31
CA VAL A 576 2.28 -32.13 7.15
C VAL A 576 3.39 -32.41 8.16
N ALA A 577 3.93 -31.36 8.78
CA ALA A 577 4.79 -31.52 9.95
C ALA A 577 3.96 -31.91 11.19
N PRO A 578 4.45 -32.82 12.07
CA PRO A 578 3.70 -33.22 13.25
C PRO A 578 3.66 -32.13 14.33
N GLY A 579 2.55 -32.04 15.05
CA GLY A 579 2.33 -31.09 16.15
C GLY A 579 1.00 -30.34 16.03
N ALA A 580 0.85 -29.28 16.84
CA ALA A 580 -0.30 -28.39 16.77
C ALA A 580 -0.11 -27.36 15.64
N LEU A 581 -1.01 -27.37 14.67
CA LEU A 581 -1.01 -26.55 13.47
C LEU A 581 -2.26 -25.65 13.45
N ARG A 582 -2.18 -24.52 12.76
CA ARG A 582 -3.36 -23.81 12.23
C ARG A 582 -3.60 -24.23 10.78
N VAL A 583 -4.85 -24.23 10.34
CA VAL A 583 -5.26 -24.63 8.99
C VAL A 583 -6.23 -23.62 8.39
N ARG A 584 -6.04 -23.29 7.11
CA ARG A 584 -6.96 -22.48 6.29
C ARG A 584 -7.23 -23.25 5.00
N VAL A 585 -8.50 -23.36 4.60
CA VAL A 585 -8.94 -24.14 3.42
C VAL A 585 -9.92 -23.31 2.60
N GLY A 586 -9.87 -23.46 1.28
CA GLY A 586 -10.83 -22.89 0.35
C GLY A 586 -11.07 -23.80 -0.85
N VAL A 587 -12.28 -23.73 -1.39
CA VAL A 587 -12.74 -24.52 -2.55
C VAL A 587 -13.36 -23.57 -3.55
N GLU A 588 -12.93 -23.67 -4.80
CA GLU A 588 -13.27 -22.79 -5.93
C GLU A 588 -13.78 -23.66 -7.08
N LEU A 589 -14.95 -23.37 -7.65
CA LEU A 589 -15.42 -24.03 -8.87
C LEU A 589 -15.05 -23.23 -10.12
N ASP A 590 -15.00 -21.91 -9.99
CA ASP A 590 -14.53 -20.96 -10.99
C ASP A 590 -14.08 -19.65 -10.29
N PRO A 591 -13.45 -18.69 -10.98
CA PRO A 591 -12.96 -17.46 -10.36
C PRO A 591 -14.03 -16.57 -9.69
N GLU A 592 -15.32 -16.76 -9.99
CA GLU A 592 -16.44 -16.00 -9.41
C GLU A 592 -17.20 -16.77 -8.33
N LEU A 593 -17.18 -18.11 -8.32
CA LEU A 593 -17.82 -18.98 -7.32
C LEU A 593 -16.82 -19.84 -6.51
N GLY A 594 -16.81 -19.61 -5.21
CA GLY A 594 -16.08 -20.44 -4.25
C GLY A 594 -16.43 -20.14 -2.81
N MET A 595 -15.71 -20.77 -1.89
CA MET A 595 -15.80 -20.53 -0.45
C MET A 595 -14.43 -20.64 0.22
N VAL A 596 -14.26 -19.93 1.33
CA VAL A 596 -13.11 -20.05 2.24
C VAL A 596 -13.66 -20.37 3.62
N PHE A 597 -13.07 -21.37 4.29
CA PHE A 597 -13.46 -21.78 5.63
C PHE A 597 -12.73 -20.94 6.69
N PRO A 598 -13.33 -20.70 7.88
CA PRO A 598 -12.65 -20.06 9.02
C PRO A 598 -11.29 -20.70 9.32
N VAL A 599 -10.34 -19.93 9.88
CA VAL A 599 -9.06 -20.50 10.31
C VAL A 599 -9.29 -21.33 11.56
N ASP A 600 -8.88 -22.60 11.49
CA ASP A 600 -9.03 -23.55 12.60
C ASP A 600 -7.67 -24.12 13.02
N SER A 601 -7.70 -25.08 13.94
CA SER A 601 -6.56 -25.81 14.47
C SER A 601 -6.64 -27.31 14.16
N LEU A 602 -5.47 -27.94 14.07
CA LEU A 602 -5.32 -29.37 13.86
C LEU A 602 -4.16 -29.88 14.71
N ILE A 603 -4.30 -31.08 15.27
CA ILE A 603 -3.18 -31.79 15.90
C ILE A 603 -2.78 -32.93 14.96
N ALA A 604 -1.62 -32.77 14.32
CA ALA A 604 -0.99 -33.84 13.56
C ALA A 604 -0.18 -34.74 14.53
N PRO A 605 -0.49 -36.05 14.64
CA PRO A 605 0.21 -36.97 15.54
C PRO A 605 1.68 -37.15 15.13
N ARG A 606 2.51 -37.72 16.00
CA ARG A 606 3.88 -38.16 15.65
C ARG A 606 3.89 -39.67 15.38
N PRO A 607 4.11 -40.12 14.12
CA PRO A 607 4.14 -41.56 13.81
C PRO A 607 5.29 -42.29 14.50
N ASP A 608 6.37 -41.58 14.75
CA ASP A 608 7.61 -41.99 15.42
C ASP A 608 7.61 -41.71 16.93
N ALA A 609 6.46 -41.41 17.54
CA ALA A 609 6.38 -41.06 18.96
C ALA A 609 6.87 -42.21 19.87
N PRO A 610 7.72 -41.95 20.87
CA PRO A 610 8.11 -42.95 21.88
C PRO A 610 7.05 -43.15 22.97
N ARG A 611 5.82 -42.69 22.74
CA ARG A 611 4.65 -42.79 23.64
C ARG A 611 3.41 -42.94 22.78
N LEU A 612 2.41 -43.63 23.30
CA LEU A 612 1.09 -43.77 22.67
C LEU A 612 0.58 -42.39 22.19
N GLN A 613 0.28 -42.30 20.91
CA GLN A 613 -0.51 -41.24 20.31
C GLN A 613 -1.61 -41.86 19.44
N VAL A 614 -2.69 -41.13 19.25
CA VAL A 614 -3.85 -41.59 18.48
C VAL A 614 -4.12 -40.57 17.37
N SER A 615 -4.50 -41.04 16.18
CA SER A 615 -4.90 -40.17 15.07
C SER A 615 -6.20 -39.41 15.37
N ALA A 616 -6.63 -38.56 14.44
CA ALA A 616 -8.04 -38.17 14.40
C ALA A 616 -8.93 -39.42 14.34
N VAL A 617 -10.06 -39.39 15.05
CA VAL A 617 -11.10 -40.43 14.95
C VAL A 617 -11.89 -40.16 13.68
N LEU A 618 -11.83 -41.10 12.74
CA LEU A 618 -12.57 -41.04 11.49
C LEU A 618 -13.95 -41.67 11.68
N LEU A 619 -14.99 -40.95 11.28
CA LEU A 619 -16.38 -41.38 11.33
C LEU A 619 -16.99 -41.31 9.93
N GLY A 620 -17.67 -42.38 9.52
CA GLY A 620 -18.34 -42.42 8.22
C GLY A 620 -19.24 -43.64 8.04
N GLN A 621 -20.11 -43.58 7.02
CA GLN A 621 -21.07 -44.62 6.68
C GLN A 621 -20.72 -45.25 5.34
N ALA A 622 -20.58 -46.57 5.30
CA ALA A 622 -20.27 -47.31 4.08
C ALA A 622 -21.33 -47.04 2.99
N GLY A 623 -20.88 -46.76 1.77
CA GLY A 623 -21.75 -46.44 0.63
C GLY A 623 -22.31 -45.01 0.60
N ARG A 624 -22.02 -44.17 1.60
CA ARG A 624 -22.42 -42.75 1.65
C ARG A 624 -21.23 -41.80 1.82
N SER A 625 -20.32 -42.14 2.73
CA SER A 625 -19.08 -41.40 2.99
C SER A 625 -17.99 -41.78 1.97
N LEU A 626 -16.87 -41.04 1.94
CA LEU A 626 -15.76 -41.33 1.02
C LEU A 626 -14.87 -42.46 1.57
N PRO A 627 -14.60 -43.53 0.79
CA PRO A 627 -13.73 -44.61 1.23
C PRO A 627 -12.25 -44.21 1.21
N TRP A 628 -11.51 -44.64 2.21
CA TRP A 628 -10.05 -44.59 2.25
C TRP A 628 -9.51 -45.97 2.59
N SER A 629 -8.89 -46.63 1.61
CA SER A 629 -8.15 -47.87 1.83
C SER A 629 -6.86 -47.56 2.56
N VAL A 630 -6.85 -47.81 3.87
CA VAL A 630 -5.70 -47.61 4.76
C VAL A 630 -4.66 -48.69 4.50
N THR A 631 -5.13 -49.94 4.46
CA THR A 631 -4.33 -51.12 4.13
C THR A 631 -5.01 -51.91 3.00
N ARG A 632 -4.50 -53.09 2.66
CA ARG A 632 -5.20 -54.01 1.75
C ARG A 632 -6.44 -54.66 2.39
N ALA A 633 -6.59 -54.61 3.71
CA ALA A 633 -7.70 -55.18 4.46
C ALA A 633 -8.64 -54.11 5.03
N ASP A 634 -8.08 -52.96 5.43
CA ASP A 634 -8.79 -51.93 6.19
C ASP A 634 -9.24 -50.78 5.30
N THR A 635 -10.54 -50.48 5.35
CA THR A 635 -11.13 -49.29 4.69
C THR A 635 -11.82 -48.42 5.73
N ALA A 636 -11.28 -47.23 5.94
CA ALA A 636 -11.91 -46.16 6.70
C ALA A 636 -12.91 -45.41 5.81
N TRP A 637 -13.86 -44.72 6.43
CA TRP A 637 -14.87 -43.91 5.75
C TRP A 637 -14.83 -42.49 6.32
N LEU A 638 -14.79 -41.48 5.44
CA LEU A 638 -14.70 -40.08 5.85
C LEU A 638 -15.89 -39.26 5.35
N ASP A 639 -16.46 -38.45 6.24
CA ASP A 639 -17.58 -37.54 5.97
C ASP A 639 -17.13 -36.08 6.10
N ALA A 640 -17.72 -35.16 5.33
CA ALA A 640 -17.39 -33.73 5.35
C ALA A 640 -18.19 -32.92 6.39
N GLY A 641 -19.23 -33.51 6.99
CA GLY A 641 -20.20 -32.79 7.80
C GLY A 641 -20.80 -33.54 8.99
N GLY A 642 -20.61 -34.87 9.09
CA GLY A 642 -20.87 -35.63 10.32
C GLY A 642 -22.32 -35.63 10.82
N VAL A 643 -23.31 -35.48 9.93
CA VAL A 643 -24.74 -35.51 10.31
C VAL A 643 -25.32 -36.89 10.05
N TYR A 644 -25.60 -37.62 11.12
CA TYR A 644 -26.11 -38.99 11.11
C TYR A 644 -27.47 -39.09 11.80
N ALA A 645 -28.33 -39.96 11.30
CA ALA A 645 -29.60 -40.29 11.95
C ALA A 645 -29.39 -41.31 13.09
N ALA A 646 -30.33 -41.39 14.03
CA ALA A 646 -30.23 -42.32 15.18
C ALA A 646 -30.23 -43.82 14.82
N GLY A 647 -30.48 -44.17 13.55
CA GLY A 647 -30.37 -45.53 13.01
C GLY A 647 -29.23 -45.74 12.01
N ASP A 648 -28.39 -44.72 11.75
CA ASP A 648 -27.24 -44.87 10.84
C ASP A 648 -26.17 -45.78 11.48
N THR A 649 -25.72 -46.79 10.74
CA THR A 649 -24.57 -47.61 11.14
C THR A 649 -23.28 -46.93 10.73
N LEU A 650 -22.47 -46.54 11.71
CA LEU A 650 -21.21 -45.81 11.50
C LEU A 650 -20.00 -46.72 11.67
N THR A 651 -19.03 -46.56 10.77
CA THR A 651 -17.67 -47.07 10.96
C THR A 651 -16.88 -46.05 11.77
N VAL A 652 -16.20 -46.53 12.81
CA VAL A 652 -15.24 -45.75 13.60
C VAL A 652 -13.85 -46.29 13.30
N TYR A 653 -12.90 -45.42 12.93
CA TYR A 653 -11.53 -45.81 12.63
C TYR A 653 -10.53 -44.83 13.28
N THR A 654 -9.41 -45.36 13.78
CA THR A 654 -8.30 -44.54 14.29
C THR A 654 -6.99 -45.35 14.28
N GLU A 655 -5.86 -44.67 14.15
CA GLU A 655 -4.52 -45.25 14.21
C GLU A 655 -3.88 -44.98 15.56
N ALA A 656 -3.25 -45.99 16.15
CA ALA A 656 -2.38 -45.84 17.31
C ALA A 656 -0.91 -45.85 16.87
N TYR A 657 -0.14 -44.84 17.30
CA TYR A 657 1.29 -44.72 17.07
C TYR A 657 2.06 -44.88 18.38
N GLY A 658 3.33 -45.28 18.30
CA GLY A 658 4.19 -45.42 19.48
C GLY A 658 3.88 -46.64 20.35
N VAL A 659 3.24 -47.67 19.80
CA VAL A 659 2.99 -48.97 20.45
C VAL A 659 3.72 -50.07 19.68
N PRO A 660 4.52 -50.94 20.33
CA PRO A 660 5.11 -52.11 19.67
C PRO A 660 4.04 -53.08 19.16
N ALA A 661 4.27 -53.69 17.99
CA ALA A 661 3.33 -54.64 17.41
C ALA A 661 3.14 -55.86 18.32
N GLY A 662 1.92 -56.07 18.81
CA GLY A 662 1.56 -57.18 19.72
C GLY A 662 1.43 -56.80 21.19
N GLU A 663 1.74 -55.56 21.58
CA GLU A 663 1.52 -55.07 22.94
C GLU A 663 0.20 -54.29 23.07
N GLY A 664 -0.53 -54.52 24.16
CA GLY A 664 -1.72 -53.75 24.49
C GLY A 664 -1.38 -52.55 25.35
N ALA A 665 -1.80 -51.35 24.94
CA ALA A 665 -1.78 -50.17 25.81
C ALA A 665 -3.01 -50.18 26.73
N THR A 666 -2.80 -49.97 28.03
CA THR A 666 -3.83 -49.82 29.07
C THR A 666 -3.92 -48.39 29.58
#